data_AF-A4TY00-F1
#
_entry.id   AF-A4TY00-F1
#
_cell.length_a   1.000
_cell.length_b   1.000
_cell.length_c   1.000
_cell.angle_alpha   90.00
_cell.angle_beta   90.00
_cell.angle_gamma   90.00
#
_symmetry.space_group_name_H-M   'P 1'
#
loop_
_entity.id
_entity.type
_entity.pdbx_description
1 polymer ?
#
loop_
_entity_poly.entity_id
_entity_poly.type
_entity_poly.pdbx_seq_one_letter_code
_entity_poly.pdbx_strand_id
1 'polypeptide(L)'
;MDAPRIQSGDQGAPAHGGQGQGGDQPQGGEQQALALAGVIPQRQGTPDQRRQDDQGQQQMGGKAEMTDLGTVGQAAGHHQPAHHPLAAAQGQQGQQARQPARRHHAPPDEPDQRQGEGQADQPPPQAMDIFQPENGLIAGQIHLGVDQSEFRALPVKSEGFLPLAGVEGRQDVVGIPLGHGEARSGQPGQPAQGHHHRHHGRYGQQPRRQDAAVAILRVIQVMGGGISHFRHMGRGSHAAKPVLALLPVPVPEEVMSTADTLSLLDGLVAQARRAGADAADAVAVDNVSLSVGVRLGQLERMERSEGADIGLRVLIGKRQAMVSSSDRSPDALGELVDRAVAMARAVPEDPYAGLADPSELAREFLDLQACDPGEPSAEILLEMVKAAEDSARAVPGVTNSEGAEAGWGRSAVAFVGSNGFSFGYAATSGSLSAAVLAGDAEQGMERDYDYTQAVFMADLRAPEDVGHQAGRRAVRRLGARKVKTCQVPVVLDPRVSRGLVGSLAGAINGAGVARGTSFLKDKMGQRLFAPGIRIVDDPHRLRGLRSRPCDGEGVATRRLNVVEDGVLTSWLMDCRSARQLGLKSTGHASRGTASPPSPSASNFYMEAGAVTVAEMIGDIHDGFYITELFGQGVNGVTGDYSRGAAGFWIEAGEIVYPVSEVTVAGNLKDMFLNLTPASDLEFRYGVDCPTVRIDGMTVAGR
;
A
#
# COMPACT_ATOMS: atom_id res chain seq x y z
N MET A 1 -48.61 34.19 -12.80
CA MET A 1 -48.10 35.08 -11.75
C MET A 1 -46.65 34.75 -11.48
N ASP A 2 -45.66 35.48 -11.97
CA ASP A 2 -45.43 36.08 -13.27
C ASP A 2 -43.91 36.33 -13.30
N ALA A 3 -43.31 36.17 -14.47
CA ALA A 3 -41.95 36.60 -14.73
C ALA A 3 -41.83 38.14 -14.58
N PRO A 4 -40.61 38.68 -14.75
CA PRO A 4 -40.42 39.33 -16.04
C PRO A 4 -39.05 39.12 -16.69
N ARG A 5 -39.11 38.97 -18.02
CA ARG A 5 -38.09 39.32 -19.02
C ARG A 5 -38.31 40.77 -19.46
N ILE A 6 -37.23 41.52 -19.74
CA ILE A 6 -37.10 42.58 -20.77
C ILE A 6 -35.60 42.55 -21.19
N GLN A 7 -35.23 42.07 -22.39
CA GLN A 7 -35.04 42.80 -23.68
C GLN A 7 -33.94 43.89 -23.62
N SER A 8 -33.09 44.17 -24.61
CA SER A 8 -32.68 43.59 -25.90
C SER A 8 -31.75 44.60 -26.60
N GLY A 9 -30.83 44.14 -27.45
CA GLY A 9 -30.22 44.89 -28.57
C GLY A 9 -28.91 45.63 -28.26
N ASP A 10 -28.00 45.87 -29.19
CA ASP A 10 -27.85 45.46 -30.60
C ASP A 10 -26.44 45.90 -31.06
N GLN A 11 -25.88 45.15 -32.01
CA GLN A 11 -24.88 45.51 -33.05
C GLN A 11 -23.72 46.52 -32.84
N GLY A 12 -22.54 46.12 -33.33
CA GLY A 12 -21.59 47.08 -33.94
C GLY A 12 -20.11 46.69 -33.98
N ALA A 13 -19.68 45.96 -35.02
CA ALA A 13 -18.33 46.10 -35.59
C ALA A 13 -18.39 47.19 -36.69
N PRO A 14 -17.31 47.92 -37.04
CA PRO A 14 -16.24 47.35 -37.88
C PRO A 14 -14.81 47.96 -37.70
N ALA A 15 -13.93 47.48 -38.59
CA ALA A 15 -12.47 47.61 -38.69
C ALA A 15 -11.85 48.96 -39.09
N HIS A 16 -10.53 49.09 -38.86
CA HIS A 16 -9.44 49.70 -39.67
C HIS A 16 -8.20 49.84 -38.72
N GLY A 17 -6.92 49.70 -39.05
CA GLY A 17 -6.12 49.60 -40.28
C GLY A 17 -4.78 50.35 -40.09
N GLY A 18 -3.64 49.78 -40.53
CA GLY A 18 -2.32 50.45 -40.70
C GLY A 18 -1.19 49.81 -39.88
N GLN A 19 -0.21 49.05 -40.42
CA GLN A 19 0.90 49.30 -41.39
C GLN A 19 2.14 50.04 -40.85
N GLY A 20 3.32 49.42 -41.08
CA GLY A 20 4.69 49.97 -40.99
C GLY A 20 5.66 48.95 -40.35
N GLN A 21 6.31 48.02 -41.06
CA GLN A 21 7.49 48.06 -41.98
C GLN A 21 8.82 48.60 -41.41
N GLY A 22 9.88 47.79 -41.64
CA GLY A 22 11.33 48.08 -41.47
C GLY A 22 11.97 47.08 -40.48
N GLY A 23 12.81 46.10 -40.82
CA GLY A 23 13.71 45.93 -41.95
C GLY A 23 15.15 46.21 -41.50
N ASP A 24 15.93 45.16 -41.16
CA ASP A 24 17.34 45.00 -41.57
C ASP A 24 18.00 43.74 -40.97
N GLN A 25 18.46 42.86 -41.86
CA GLN A 25 19.64 42.01 -41.68
C GLN A 25 20.82 42.70 -42.39
N PRO A 26 22.08 42.41 -42.01
CA PRO A 26 22.87 41.49 -42.86
C PRO A 26 23.76 40.54 -42.04
N GLN A 27 23.77 39.24 -42.38
CA GLN A 27 24.78 38.51 -43.19
C GLN A 27 26.13 38.23 -42.51
N GLY A 28 26.51 36.94 -42.56
CA GLY A 28 27.87 36.54 -42.94
C GLY A 28 28.50 35.46 -42.06
N GLY A 29 28.85 34.32 -42.67
CA GLY A 29 30.01 33.53 -42.23
C GLY A 29 29.81 32.02 -42.13
N GLU A 30 30.02 31.32 -43.23
CA GLU A 30 30.21 29.87 -43.30
C GLU A 30 31.46 29.37 -42.55
N GLN A 31 31.46 28.05 -42.32
CA GLN A 31 32.58 27.10 -42.47
C GLN A 31 33.34 26.55 -41.25
N GLN A 32 33.39 25.21 -41.28
CA GLN A 32 34.46 24.28 -40.85
C GLN A 32 34.39 23.62 -39.47
N ALA A 33 34.18 22.30 -39.55
CA ALA A 33 34.55 21.30 -38.56
C ALA A 33 36.08 21.21 -38.41
N LEU A 34 36.56 21.06 -37.18
CA LEU A 34 37.86 20.45 -36.89
C LEU A 34 37.79 19.67 -35.57
N ALA A 35 38.20 18.41 -35.64
CA ALA A 35 38.47 17.55 -34.51
C ALA A 35 39.68 18.07 -33.72
N LEU A 36 39.73 17.79 -32.41
CA LEU A 36 41.00 17.55 -31.70
C LEU A 36 40.78 16.81 -30.38
N ALA A 37 41.48 15.69 -30.28
CA ALA A 37 41.72 14.91 -29.08
C ALA A 37 42.81 15.55 -28.20
N GLY A 38 42.83 15.16 -26.92
CA GLY A 38 43.92 15.37 -25.96
C GLY A 38 43.36 15.20 -24.54
N VAL A 39 43.44 14.03 -23.89
CA VAL A 39 44.60 13.39 -23.23
C VAL A 39 45.39 14.36 -22.34
N ILE A 40 45.20 14.28 -21.02
CA ILE A 40 46.18 14.55 -19.94
C ILE A 40 45.83 13.64 -18.72
N PRO A 41 46.82 13.16 -17.93
CA PRO A 41 46.92 11.75 -17.55
C PRO A 41 46.79 11.44 -16.04
N GLN A 42 46.78 10.14 -15.72
CA GLN A 42 47.16 9.59 -14.42
C GLN A 42 48.65 9.23 -14.34
N ARG A 43 49.14 9.11 -13.08
CA ARG A 43 50.38 8.48 -12.54
C ARG A 43 51.50 9.49 -12.21
N GLN A 44 52.32 9.35 -11.16
CA GLN A 44 52.65 8.25 -10.24
C GLN A 44 53.43 8.86 -9.05
N GLY A 45 53.43 8.21 -7.87
CA GLY A 45 54.20 8.63 -6.70
C GLY A 45 55.66 8.14 -6.67
N THR A 46 56.34 8.42 -5.55
CA THR A 46 57.32 7.62 -4.75
C THR A 46 58.11 8.59 -3.80
N PRO A 47 59.02 8.14 -2.91
CA PRO A 47 58.70 7.73 -1.52
C PRO A 47 59.67 8.30 -0.46
N ASP A 48 59.24 8.62 0.77
CA ASP A 48 60.13 8.44 1.93
C ASP A 48 59.45 8.54 3.31
N GLN A 49 60.08 7.87 4.28
CA GLN A 49 59.89 7.91 5.74
C GLN A 49 58.90 6.92 6.39
N ARG A 50 59.43 5.72 6.68
CA ARG A 50 59.11 4.93 7.88
C ARG A 50 60.12 5.25 8.97
N ARG A 51 59.66 5.50 10.21
CA ARG A 51 60.24 5.05 11.50
C ARG A 51 59.43 5.67 12.66
N GLN A 52 59.30 4.90 13.75
CA GLN A 52 58.71 5.21 15.07
C GLN A 52 57.17 5.11 15.11
N ASP A 53 56.50 4.28 15.93
CA ASP A 53 56.91 3.54 17.13
C ASP A 53 56.11 2.25 17.30
N ASP A 54 56.82 1.19 17.68
CA ASP A 54 56.26 -0.08 18.14
C ASP A 54 57.24 -0.66 19.19
N GLN A 55 57.10 -0.25 20.46
CA GLN A 55 57.68 -0.93 21.63
C GLN A 55 56.84 -0.65 22.88
N GLY A 56 56.33 -1.72 23.50
CA GLY A 56 55.80 -1.62 24.88
C GLY A 56 54.74 -2.64 25.31
N GLN A 57 54.88 -3.93 24.99
CA GLN A 57 54.26 -4.99 25.81
C GLN A 57 55.21 -5.36 26.96
N GLN A 58 54.69 -5.40 28.19
CA GLN A 58 54.78 -6.53 29.15
C GLN A 58 54.40 -6.08 30.57
N GLN A 59 53.37 -6.70 31.16
CA GLN A 59 53.58 -7.65 32.27
C GLN A 59 52.33 -8.53 32.52
N MET A 60 52.63 -9.77 32.89
CA MET A 60 51.80 -10.98 32.90
C MET A 60 50.89 -11.16 34.14
N GLY A 61 49.89 -12.05 34.03
CA GLY A 61 49.76 -13.14 35.01
C GLY A 61 48.36 -13.75 35.30
N GLY A 62 48.13 -14.98 34.80
CA GLY A 62 47.30 -16.04 35.44
C GLY A 62 45.90 -16.31 34.83
N LYS A 63 45.68 -17.43 34.10
CA LYS A 63 45.13 -18.75 34.52
C LYS A 63 43.68 -18.69 35.06
N ALA A 64 42.69 -19.53 34.71
CA ALA A 64 42.61 -20.78 33.96
C ALA A 64 41.14 -21.15 33.59
N GLU A 65 41.02 -22.07 32.62
CA GLU A 65 40.04 -23.18 32.49
C GLU A 65 38.53 -22.97 32.27
N MET A 66 38.05 -23.54 31.15
CA MET A 66 36.69 -24.07 30.94
C MET A 66 36.50 -25.39 31.69
N THR A 67 35.27 -25.67 32.13
CA THR A 67 34.72 -27.03 32.02
C THR A 67 33.20 -27.01 31.91
N ASP A 68 32.72 -28.11 31.36
CA ASP A 68 31.52 -28.34 30.58
C ASP A 68 30.49 -29.21 31.35
N LEU A 69 29.33 -29.43 30.72
CA LEU A 69 28.40 -30.57 30.84
C LEU A 69 27.24 -30.55 31.87
N GLY A 70 26.03 -30.43 31.28
CA GLY A 70 24.96 -31.43 31.36
C GLY A 70 24.04 -31.39 32.59
N THR A 71 22.77 -31.78 32.57
CA THR A 71 21.86 -32.33 31.55
C THR A 71 20.46 -32.43 32.19
N VAL A 72 19.41 -32.34 31.37
CA VAL A 72 18.11 -33.06 31.50
C VAL A 72 17.15 -32.70 32.65
N GLY A 73 15.87 -32.50 32.29
CA GLY A 73 14.76 -33.09 33.05
C GLY A 73 13.48 -32.27 33.15
N GLN A 74 12.48 -32.62 32.34
CA GLN A 74 11.08 -32.19 32.41
C GLN A 74 10.43 -32.49 33.78
N ALA A 75 9.46 -31.67 34.21
CA ALA A 75 8.12 -32.14 34.61
C ALA A 75 7.17 -30.98 34.91
N ALA A 76 5.93 -31.17 34.48
CA ALA A 76 4.78 -30.29 34.59
C ALA A 76 4.20 -30.20 36.01
N GLY A 77 3.32 -29.22 36.22
CA GLY A 77 2.18 -29.40 37.11
C GLY A 77 1.79 -28.21 37.97
N HIS A 78 0.68 -27.58 37.58
CA HIS A 78 -0.36 -26.99 38.44
C HIS A 78 0.00 -25.89 39.46
N HIS A 79 -0.47 -24.67 39.20
CA HIS A 79 -1.13 -23.87 40.22
C HIS A 79 -2.19 -22.94 39.61
N GLN A 80 -3.39 -22.95 40.20
CA GLN A 80 -4.41 -21.91 40.14
C GLN A 80 -5.11 -21.88 41.52
N PRO A 81 -5.86 -20.82 41.89
CA PRO A 81 -5.33 -19.66 42.60
C PRO A 81 -6.05 -19.42 43.95
N ALA A 82 -5.57 -18.48 44.77
CA ALA A 82 -6.32 -18.00 45.94
C ALA A 82 -6.52 -16.47 45.87
N HIS A 83 -7.79 -16.10 45.99
CA HIS A 83 -8.33 -14.75 46.10
C HIS A 83 -7.97 -14.08 47.45
N HIS A 84 -7.73 -12.76 47.40
CA HIS A 84 -8.06 -11.64 48.32
C HIS A 84 -8.50 -11.88 49.79
N PRO A 85 -8.58 -10.82 50.64
CA PRO A 85 -7.85 -9.54 50.74
C PRO A 85 -7.46 -9.25 52.22
N LEU A 86 -6.84 -8.10 52.54
CA LEU A 86 -7.03 -7.45 53.86
C LEU A 86 -6.55 -5.99 53.86
N ALA A 87 -7.39 -5.14 54.43
CA ALA A 87 -7.20 -3.72 54.66
C ALA A 87 -6.94 -3.41 56.16
N ALA A 88 -6.29 -2.27 56.38
CA ALA A 88 -6.32 -1.38 57.56
C ALA A 88 -5.75 -1.85 58.92
N ALA A 89 -4.78 -1.09 59.43
CA ALA A 89 -4.67 -0.71 60.86
C ALA A 89 -3.89 0.62 60.99
N GLN A 90 -4.38 1.48 61.88
CA GLN A 90 -3.95 2.85 62.18
C GLN A 90 -3.01 2.95 63.39
N GLY A 91 -2.41 4.14 63.56
CA GLY A 91 -1.88 4.70 64.82
C GLY A 91 -0.36 4.77 64.84
N GLN A 92 0.35 5.82 65.24
CA GLN A 92 0.14 7.05 66.00
C GLN A 92 1.42 7.90 65.71
N GLN A 93 1.45 9.22 65.63
CA GLN A 93 1.60 10.20 66.72
C GLN A 93 2.26 11.45 66.11
N GLY A 94 2.10 12.63 66.73
CA GLY A 94 3.05 13.74 66.58
C GLY A 94 2.59 14.97 65.80
N GLN A 95 1.79 15.82 66.44
CA GLN A 95 1.63 17.24 66.13
C GLN A 95 2.98 17.96 66.20
N GLN A 96 3.29 18.84 65.23
CA GLN A 96 3.45 20.28 65.47
C GLN A 96 3.67 21.03 64.16
N ALA A 97 2.98 22.17 64.07
CA ALA A 97 2.87 23.03 62.91
C ALA A 97 3.55 24.37 63.14
N ARG A 98 3.81 25.07 62.02
CA ARG A 98 3.90 26.53 61.79
C ARG A 98 5.30 27.22 61.78
N GLN A 99 5.74 27.51 60.53
CA GLN A 99 6.02 28.83 59.92
C GLN A 99 7.11 29.78 60.53
N PRO A 100 7.54 30.88 59.86
CA PRO A 100 8.09 31.04 58.49
C PRO A 100 9.33 32.01 58.42
N ALA A 101 9.91 32.15 57.22
CA ALA A 101 10.64 33.31 56.66
C ALA A 101 12.03 33.74 57.22
N ARG A 102 13.02 33.90 56.31
CA ARG A 102 13.56 35.22 55.89
C ARG A 102 14.71 35.13 54.86
N ARG A 103 14.84 36.25 54.15
CA ARG A 103 15.64 36.63 52.97
C ARG A 103 17.16 36.77 53.22
N HIS A 104 17.85 37.06 52.11
CA HIS A 104 19.17 37.72 51.93
C HIS A 104 20.34 36.72 51.70
N HIS A 105 21.32 36.92 50.81
CA HIS A 105 21.80 38.05 49.99
C HIS A 105 22.67 37.49 48.84
N ALA A 106 22.72 38.17 47.69
CA ALA A 106 23.79 38.05 46.68
C ALA A 106 25.12 38.65 47.20
N PRO A 107 26.29 38.29 46.64
CA PRO A 107 27.08 39.26 45.84
C PRO A 107 28.00 38.59 44.77
N PRO A 108 28.91 39.32 44.07
CA PRO A 108 28.67 40.38 43.08
C PRO A 108 29.36 40.11 41.72
N ASP A 109 28.99 40.94 40.73
CA ASP A 109 29.63 41.11 39.41
C ASP A 109 31.09 41.62 39.50
N GLU A 110 31.90 41.36 38.47
CA GLU A 110 32.70 42.37 37.76
C GLU A 110 33.29 41.83 36.42
N PRO A 111 33.69 42.71 35.48
CA PRO A 111 33.42 42.57 34.04
C PRO A 111 34.69 42.43 33.18
N ASP A 112 34.55 42.11 31.89
CA ASP A 112 35.27 42.90 30.87
C ASP A 112 34.62 42.84 29.48
N GLN A 113 34.72 43.99 28.83
CA GLN A 113 34.15 44.39 27.55
C GLN A 113 34.96 43.81 26.39
N ARG A 114 34.29 43.54 25.27
CA ARG A 114 34.70 44.09 23.97
C ARG A 114 33.57 44.06 22.94
N GLN A 115 33.30 45.26 22.43
CA GLN A 115 32.55 45.65 21.22
C GLN A 115 33.16 44.96 19.98
N GLY A 116 32.53 44.85 18.81
CA GLY A 116 31.33 45.42 18.20
C GLY A 116 31.17 44.74 16.83
N GLU A 117 29.96 44.58 16.30
CA GLU A 117 29.33 45.41 15.26
C GLU A 117 29.10 44.57 13.99
N GLY A 118 27.90 44.70 13.39
CA GLY A 118 27.59 44.11 12.08
C GLY A 118 26.13 43.75 11.88
N GLN A 119 25.25 44.76 11.81
CA GLN A 119 23.88 44.63 11.28
C GLN A 119 23.91 44.21 9.81
N ALA A 120 22.98 43.32 9.43
CA ALA A 120 22.37 43.33 8.11
C ALA A 120 20.90 42.91 8.28
N ASP A 121 20.01 43.87 8.03
CA ASP A 121 18.57 43.70 7.92
C ASP A 121 18.25 42.59 6.91
N GLN A 122 17.60 41.52 7.38
CA GLN A 122 16.81 40.66 6.51
C GLN A 122 15.34 41.05 6.70
N PRO A 123 14.56 41.24 5.61
CA PRO A 123 13.13 41.44 5.74
C PRO A 123 12.51 40.21 6.43
N PRO A 124 11.43 40.37 7.21
CA PRO A 124 10.74 39.23 7.79
C PRO A 124 10.34 38.25 6.68
N PRO A 125 10.40 36.93 6.92
CA PRO A 125 9.93 35.95 5.94
C PRO A 125 8.48 36.27 5.58
N GLN A 126 8.20 36.44 4.29
CA GLN A 126 6.84 36.62 3.81
C GLN A 126 6.03 35.38 4.16
N ALA A 127 4.90 35.58 4.84
CA ALA A 127 3.90 34.54 5.05
C ALA A 127 3.54 33.92 3.69
N MET A 128 3.61 32.59 3.60
CA MET A 128 3.23 31.87 2.39
C MET A 128 1.71 31.87 2.26
N ASP A 129 1.19 32.69 1.34
CA ASP A 129 -0.24 32.90 1.15
C ASP A 129 -0.93 31.70 0.46
N ILE A 130 -2.17 31.44 0.83
CA ILE A 130 -2.87 30.18 0.52
C ILE A 130 -3.68 30.28 -0.81
N PHE A 131 -3.61 31.34 -1.64
CA PHE A 131 -4.44 31.41 -2.88
C PHE A 131 -3.91 32.31 -4.07
N GLN A 132 -3.75 31.69 -5.28
CA GLN A 132 -3.86 32.18 -6.70
C GLN A 132 -2.83 33.26 -7.27
N PRO A 133 -2.67 33.47 -8.63
CA PRO A 133 -1.65 32.91 -9.58
C PRO A 133 -0.69 33.99 -10.21
N GLU A 134 0.41 33.74 -10.96
CA GLU A 134 0.50 33.44 -12.42
C GLU A 134 1.97 33.31 -12.96
N ASN A 135 2.11 32.58 -14.09
CA ASN A 135 3.04 32.66 -15.25
C ASN A 135 4.56 32.36 -15.19
N GLY A 136 5.00 31.45 -16.09
CA GLY A 136 6.31 31.52 -16.79
C GLY A 136 7.07 30.20 -16.99
N LEU A 137 7.23 29.76 -18.25
CA LEU A 137 7.79 28.48 -18.75
C LEU A 137 9.33 28.36 -18.68
N ILE A 138 9.88 27.13 -18.65
CA ILE A 138 10.84 26.50 -19.61
C ILE A 138 11.40 25.15 -19.07
N ALA A 139 11.79 24.26 -19.99
CA ALA A 139 11.79 22.80 -19.89
C ALA A 139 13.17 22.10 -19.70
N GLY A 140 13.14 20.84 -19.22
CA GLY A 140 14.20 19.83 -19.39
C GLY A 140 14.01 18.53 -18.57
N GLN A 141 13.83 17.38 -19.24
CA GLN A 141 13.34 16.08 -18.72
C GLN A 141 14.41 15.16 -18.11
N ILE A 142 14.07 14.39 -17.04
CA ILE A 142 14.53 12.99 -16.75
C ILE A 142 13.46 12.23 -15.89
N HIS A 143 13.26 10.91 -16.09
CA HIS A 143 12.28 9.93 -15.53
C HIS A 143 12.69 9.29 -14.16
N LEU A 144 11.91 8.49 -13.39
CA LEU A 144 10.50 8.39 -12.92
C LEU A 144 10.45 7.25 -11.84
N GLY A 145 9.64 7.38 -10.78
CA GLY A 145 9.25 6.29 -9.87
C GLY A 145 8.35 6.73 -8.70
N VAL A 146 7.05 6.40 -8.75
CA VAL A 146 6.04 6.64 -7.67
C VAL A 146 5.73 5.34 -6.93
N ASP A 147 5.59 5.42 -5.60
CA ASP A 147 5.45 4.32 -4.66
C ASP A 147 4.04 3.69 -4.69
N GLN A 148 3.94 2.41 -5.09
CA GLN A 148 2.70 1.64 -5.31
C GLN A 148 1.94 1.26 -4.02
N SER A 149 2.32 1.78 -2.85
CA SER A 149 1.72 1.41 -1.55
C SER A 149 0.38 2.10 -1.23
N GLU A 150 -0.05 3.10 -2.01
CA GLU A 150 -1.18 4.00 -1.67
C GLU A 150 -2.56 3.53 -2.17
N PHE A 151 -2.64 2.53 -3.06
CA PHE A 151 -3.88 2.08 -3.72
C PHE A 151 -4.49 0.75 -3.19
N ARG A 152 -3.99 0.19 -2.09
CA ARG A 152 -4.50 -1.10 -1.57
C ARG A 152 -5.76 -0.96 -0.71
N ALA A 153 -6.91 -0.90 -1.35
CA ALA A 153 -8.22 -1.19 -0.76
C ALA A 153 -9.03 -2.26 -1.54
N LEU A 154 -8.33 -3.15 -2.26
CA LEU A 154 -8.90 -4.34 -2.89
C LEU A 154 -8.16 -5.60 -2.40
N PRO A 155 -8.81 -6.78 -2.34
CA PRO A 155 -8.16 -8.02 -1.92
C PRO A 155 -7.17 -8.47 -3.01
N VAL A 156 -5.89 -8.15 -2.87
CA VAL A 156 -4.85 -8.53 -3.84
C VAL A 156 -4.00 -9.68 -3.31
N LYS A 157 -3.93 -10.75 -4.11
CA LYS A 157 -3.03 -11.90 -3.97
C LYS A 157 -1.56 -11.46 -3.96
N SER A 158 -0.75 -12.11 -3.13
CA SER A 158 0.71 -12.02 -3.18
C SER A 158 1.26 -12.95 -4.28
N GLU A 159 1.87 -12.39 -5.32
CA GLU A 159 2.75 -13.16 -6.21
C GLU A 159 4.21 -12.84 -5.89
N GLY A 160 4.99 -13.88 -5.59
CA GLY A 160 6.41 -13.79 -5.25
C GLY A 160 7.28 -13.68 -6.50
N PHE A 161 8.23 -12.75 -6.47
CA PHE A 161 9.27 -12.62 -7.48
C PHE A 161 10.60 -13.11 -6.88
N LEU A 162 11.19 -14.16 -7.46
CA LEU A 162 12.60 -14.53 -7.27
C LEU A 162 13.41 -13.97 -8.47
N PRO A 163 14.57 -13.35 -8.26
CA PRO A 163 15.33 -12.71 -9.33
C PRO A 163 16.19 -13.72 -10.09
N LEU A 164 16.08 -13.75 -11.42
CA LEU A 164 17.03 -14.41 -12.31
C LEU A 164 18.06 -13.39 -12.81
N ALA A 165 19.31 -13.57 -12.42
CA ALA A 165 20.47 -12.98 -13.07
C ALA A 165 20.88 -13.83 -14.28
N GLY A 166 21.05 -13.21 -15.44
CA GLY A 166 21.60 -13.85 -16.63
C GLY A 166 23.12 -14.00 -16.55
N VAL A 167 23.62 -15.21 -16.80
CA VAL A 167 24.97 -15.47 -17.32
C VAL A 167 24.84 -16.51 -18.43
N GLU A 168 25.47 -16.22 -19.56
CA GLU A 168 25.40 -16.90 -20.84
C GLU A 168 26.38 -18.09 -20.92
N GLY A 169 25.99 -19.24 -21.49
CA GLY A 169 26.94 -20.32 -21.79
C GLY A 169 26.37 -21.72 -22.10
N ARG A 170 26.10 -21.98 -23.39
CA ARG A 170 26.25 -23.23 -24.19
C ARG A 170 25.71 -24.60 -23.70
N GLN A 171 24.84 -25.15 -24.57
CA GLN A 171 24.76 -26.51 -25.16
C GLN A 171 24.59 -27.78 -24.28
N ASP A 172 23.56 -28.54 -24.69
CA ASP A 172 23.38 -30.01 -24.72
C ASP A 172 22.67 -30.78 -23.58
N VAL A 173 21.40 -31.14 -23.88
CA VAL A 173 20.66 -32.43 -23.86
C VAL A 173 20.65 -33.40 -22.62
N VAL A 174 19.42 -33.91 -22.36
CA VAL A 174 18.96 -35.15 -21.64
C VAL A 174 18.91 -35.02 -20.10
N GLY A 175 17.87 -35.34 -19.32
CA GLY A 175 16.60 -36.06 -19.50
C GLY A 175 16.39 -37.10 -18.37
N ILE A 176 15.52 -36.78 -17.38
CA ILE A 176 14.60 -37.66 -16.59
C ILE A 176 15.25 -38.78 -15.69
N PRO A 177 14.65 -39.40 -14.61
CA PRO A 177 13.44 -39.20 -13.78
C PRO A 177 13.64 -39.24 -12.22
N LEU A 178 12.56 -38.87 -11.51
CA LEU A 178 11.91 -39.44 -10.29
C LEU A 178 12.63 -40.49 -9.42
N GLY A 179 12.45 -40.38 -8.09
CA GLY A 179 12.28 -41.58 -7.24
C GLY A 179 12.71 -41.47 -5.77
N HIS A 180 11.73 -41.62 -4.89
CA HIS A 180 11.74 -41.87 -3.44
C HIS A 180 12.93 -42.67 -2.85
N GLY A 181 13.25 -42.42 -1.57
CA GLY A 181 13.94 -43.41 -0.74
C GLY A 181 14.55 -42.85 0.54
N GLU A 182 14.07 -43.36 1.67
CA GLU A 182 14.39 -42.98 3.04
C GLU A 182 15.87 -42.98 3.43
N ALA A 183 16.18 -42.09 4.36
CA ALA A 183 17.46 -41.99 5.05
C ALA A 183 17.68 -43.15 6.03
N ARG A 184 18.84 -43.80 5.95
CA ARG A 184 19.49 -44.45 7.10
C ARG A 184 20.94 -44.04 7.19
N SER A 185 21.30 -43.69 8.42
CA SER A 185 22.58 -43.28 8.96
C SER A 185 23.66 -44.37 8.94
N GLY A 186 24.93 -43.97 8.75
CA GLY A 186 26.09 -44.79 9.11
C GLY A 186 27.38 -44.39 8.37
N GLN A 187 28.19 -43.56 9.02
CA GLN A 187 29.56 -43.15 8.63
C GLN A 187 30.56 -44.33 8.59
N PRO A 188 31.88 -44.10 8.37
CA PRO A 188 32.57 -43.55 7.19
C PRO A 188 33.74 -44.48 6.76
N GLY A 189 34.21 -44.33 5.52
CA GLY A 189 35.44 -45.01 5.07
C GLY A 189 35.90 -44.53 3.71
N GLN A 190 36.69 -43.46 3.68
CA GLN A 190 37.64 -43.15 2.61
C GLN A 190 38.84 -44.14 2.69
N PRO A 191 39.80 -44.20 1.73
CA PRO A 191 40.00 -43.38 0.53
C PRO A 191 40.36 -44.16 -0.76
N ALA A 192 40.68 -43.37 -1.80
CA ALA A 192 41.66 -43.64 -2.86
C ALA A 192 41.13 -44.38 -4.12
N GLN A 193 40.95 -43.67 -5.23
CA GLN A 193 41.94 -43.26 -6.25
C GLN A 193 42.07 -44.29 -7.39
N GLY A 194 42.14 -43.77 -8.63
CA GLY A 194 42.72 -44.45 -9.79
C GLY A 194 41.68 -45.09 -10.72
N HIS A 195 41.15 -44.35 -11.70
CA HIS A 195 41.67 -44.25 -13.07
C HIS A 195 41.80 -45.57 -13.86
N HIS A 196 41.07 -45.58 -14.99
CA HIS A 196 41.39 -46.19 -16.30
C HIS A 196 41.66 -47.70 -16.38
N HIS A 197 40.80 -48.45 -17.10
CA HIS A 197 40.94 -48.67 -18.55
C HIS A 197 39.95 -49.72 -19.11
N ARG A 198 39.38 -49.35 -20.28
CA ARG A 198 39.23 -50.12 -21.53
C ARG A 198 38.60 -51.53 -21.57
N HIS A 199 37.56 -51.57 -22.40
CA HIS A 199 37.30 -52.45 -23.56
C HIS A 199 36.83 -53.93 -23.40
N HIS A 200 35.60 -54.10 -23.92
CA HIS A 200 35.10 -55.05 -24.93
C HIS A 200 35.00 -56.57 -24.68
N GLY A 201 33.80 -57.08 -25.00
CA GLY A 201 33.53 -58.43 -25.52
C GLY A 201 32.10 -58.89 -25.20
N ARG A 202 31.07 -58.55 -25.98
CA ARG A 202 30.43 -59.32 -27.09
C ARG A 202 29.83 -60.69 -26.71
N TYR A 203 28.53 -60.86 -26.97
CA TYR A 203 27.84 -61.95 -27.74
C TYR A 203 26.34 -61.51 -27.84
N GLY A 204 25.74 -61.22 -29.00
CA GLY A 204 25.17 -62.12 -30.03
C GLY A 204 23.66 -62.34 -29.75
N GLN A 205 22.66 -62.29 -30.63
CA GLN A 205 22.51 -62.21 -32.09
C GLN A 205 21.09 -61.67 -32.46
N GLN A 206 20.91 -61.46 -33.77
CA GLN A 206 19.91 -60.72 -34.58
C GLN A 206 18.67 -61.60 -34.99
N PRO A 207 17.67 -61.16 -35.79
CA PRO A 207 17.82 -60.76 -37.21
C PRO A 207 16.89 -59.65 -37.78
N ARG A 208 17.08 -59.35 -39.07
CA ARG A 208 16.58 -58.21 -39.88
C ARG A 208 15.55 -58.62 -40.98
N ARG A 209 14.70 -57.63 -41.35
CA ARG A 209 14.16 -57.14 -42.66
C ARG A 209 13.54 -58.06 -43.74
N GLN A 210 12.34 -57.66 -44.21
CA GLN A 210 11.77 -57.46 -45.59
C GLN A 210 10.23 -57.27 -45.41
N ASP A 211 9.43 -56.39 -46.05
CA ASP A 211 9.05 -56.22 -47.46
C ASP A 211 8.11 -54.98 -47.68
N ALA A 212 7.64 -54.79 -48.92
CA ALA A 212 7.14 -53.59 -49.59
C ALA A 212 5.61 -53.24 -49.53
N ALA A 213 5.33 -52.04 -50.08
CA ALA A 213 4.12 -51.37 -50.58
C ALA A 213 2.81 -52.14 -50.95
N VAL A 214 1.66 -51.46 -50.80
CA VAL A 214 0.64 -51.06 -51.83
C VAL A 214 -0.75 -50.76 -51.19
N ALA A 215 -1.40 -49.72 -51.70
CA ALA A 215 -2.69 -49.13 -51.32
C ALA A 215 -3.93 -49.77 -51.99
N ILE A 216 -5.16 -49.38 -51.59
CA ILE A 216 -6.29 -48.96 -52.48
C ILE A 216 -7.56 -48.54 -51.68
N LEU A 217 -8.25 -47.56 -52.25
CA LEU A 217 -9.41 -46.75 -51.84
C LEU A 217 -10.72 -47.21 -52.54
N ARG A 218 -11.93 -46.88 -52.00
CA ARG A 218 -13.17 -46.47 -52.72
C ARG A 218 -14.32 -46.21 -51.73
N VAL A 219 -15.21 -45.20 -51.88
CA VAL A 219 -16.30 -44.97 -52.90
C VAL A 219 -16.73 -43.46 -52.82
N ILE A 220 -16.60 -42.59 -53.86
CA ILE A 220 -17.54 -42.19 -54.98
C ILE A 220 -18.65 -41.18 -54.52
N GLN A 221 -19.11 -40.10 -55.20
CA GLN A 221 -18.89 -39.38 -56.50
C GLN A 221 -19.85 -38.14 -56.53
N VAL A 222 -19.67 -37.05 -57.30
CA VAL A 222 -20.38 -36.76 -58.60
C VAL A 222 -20.12 -35.29 -59.08
N MET A 223 -19.69 -35.16 -60.37
CA MET A 223 -19.87 -34.12 -61.43
C MET A 223 -19.36 -32.66 -61.20
N GLY A 224 -18.73 -31.96 -62.15
CA GLY A 224 -18.35 -32.21 -63.55
C GLY A 224 -18.03 -30.89 -64.31
N GLY A 225 -17.12 -30.93 -65.29
CA GLY A 225 -16.90 -29.94 -66.39
C GLY A 225 -16.07 -28.69 -66.06
N GLY A 226 -15.17 -28.13 -66.89
CA GLY A 226 -14.80 -28.36 -68.28
C GLY A 226 -14.44 -27.04 -69.00
N ILE A 227 -13.13 -26.82 -69.25
CA ILE A 227 -12.50 -26.33 -70.51
C ILE A 227 -12.83 -24.91 -71.10
N SER A 228 -11.75 -24.12 -71.27
CA SER A 228 -11.33 -23.26 -72.43
C SER A 228 -11.43 -21.72 -72.45
N HIS A 229 -10.23 -21.14 -72.66
CA HIS A 229 -9.79 -20.05 -73.57
C HIS A 229 -10.48 -18.67 -73.54
N PHE A 230 -9.71 -17.58 -73.30
CA PHE A 230 -9.46 -16.52 -74.29
C PHE A 230 -8.36 -15.52 -73.88
N ARG A 231 -7.92 -14.76 -74.89
CA ARG A 231 -6.71 -13.95 -75.10
C ARG A 231 -6.61 -12.58 -74.38
N HIS A 232 -5.36 -12.28 -73.97
CA HIS A 232 -4.54 -11.08 -74.25
C HIS A 232 -4.81 -9.66 -73.68
N MET A 233 -3.68 -9.03 -73.30
CA MET A 233 -3.33 -7.61 -73.15
C MET A 233 -3.65 -6.84 -71.86
N GLY A 234 -2.61 -6.21 -71.31
CA GLY A 234 -2.67 -4.80 -70.91
C GLY A 234 -2.36 -4.44 -69.46
N ARG A 235 -1.13 -3.99 -69.22
CA ARG A 235 -0.64 -2.99 -68.24
C ARG A 235 -1.54 -2.59 -67.05
N GLY A 236 -0.95 -2.58 -65.85
CA GLY A 236 -1.40 -1.70 -64.77
C GLY A 236 -0.99 -2.16 -63.38
N SER A 237 0.20 -1.74 -62.95
CA SER A 237 0.68 -1.83 -61.57
C SER A 237 -0.20 -1.01 -60.62
N HIS A 238 -0.69 -1.61 -59.53
CA HIS A 238 -0.63 -1.07 -58.16
C HIS A 238 -1.07 -2.15 -57.17
N ALA A 239 -0.15 -2.55 -56.30
CA ALA A 239 -0.34 -3.55 -55.27
C ALA A 239 -1.29 -3.03 -54.18
N ALA A 240 -2.43 -3.72 -53.99
CA ALA A 240 -3.27 -3.55 -52.81
C ALA A 240 -2.65 -4.34 -51.65
N LYS A 241 -2.34 -3.65 -50.54
CA LYS A 241 -1.95 -4.27 -49.27
C LYS A 241 -3.14 -5.06 -48.71
N PRO A 242 -2.95 -6.27 -48.15
CA PRO A 242 -4.04 -6.98 -47.51
C PRO A 242 -4.44 -6.26 -46.22
N VAL A 243 -5.73 -5.93 -46.11
CA VAL A 243 -6.38 -5.52 -44.87
C VAL A 243 -6.31 -6.71 -43.92
N LEU A 244 -5.52 -6.58 -42.86
CA LEU A 244 -5.47 -7.53 -41.76
C LEU A 244 -6.85 -7.49 -41.10
N ALA A 245 -7.67 -8.51 -41.37
CA ALA A 245 -8.96 -8.68 -40.70
C ALA A 245 -8.67 -8.84 -39.20
N LEU A 246 -9.03 -7.81 -38.43
CA LEU A 246 -9.12 -7.90 -36.97
C LEU A 246 -10.05 -9.07 -36.65
N LEU A 247 -9.49 -10.15 -36.12
CA LEU A 247 -10.27 -11.20 -35.50
C LEU A 247 -11.15 -10.53 -34.43
N PRO A 248 -12.45 -10.86 -34.35
CA PRO A 248 -13.31 -10.30 -33.34
C PRO A 248 -12.70 -10.59 -31.97
N VAL A 249 -12.50 -9.54 -31.18
CA VAL A 249 -12.22 -9.65 -29.75
C VAL A 249 -13.28 -10.58 -29.19
N PRO A 250 -12.91 -11.66 -28.46
CA PRO A 250 -13.90 -12.53 -27.85
C PRO A 250 -14.86 -11.66 -27.04
N VAL A 251 -16.15 -11.81 -27.34
CA VAL A 251 -17.23 -11.23 -26.55
C VAL A 251 -16.98 -11.67 -25.10
N PRO A 252 -16.98 -10.76 -24.11
CA PRO A 252 -16.73 -11.16 -22.73
C PRO A 252 -17.68 -12.29 -22.35
N GLU A 253 -17.13 -13.35 -21.72
CA GLU A 253 -17.96 -14.33 -21.02
C GLU A 253 -18.93 -13.54 -20.14
N GLU A 254 -20.23 -13.80 -20.28
CA GLU A 254 -21.24 -13.13 -19.45
C GLU A 254 -20.84 -13.29 -17.98
N VAL A 255 -20.61 -12.16 -17.30
CA VAL A 255 -20.35 -12.15 -15.86
C VAL A 255 -21.49 -12.91 -15.20
N MET A 256 -21.16 -14.02 -14.53
CA MET A 256 -22.15 -14.85 -13.86
C MET A 256 -23.00 -13.99 -12.92
N SER A 257 -24.31 -14.23 -12.91
CA SER A 257 -25.17 -13.53 -11.96
C SER A 257 -24.77 -13.90 -10.52
N THR A 258 -25.09 -13.03 -9.55
CA THR A 258 -24.88 -13.34 -8.14
C THR A 258 -25.59 -14.65 -7.73
N ALA A 259 -26.77 -14.91 -8.29
CA ALA A 259 -27.54 -16.13 -8.01
C ALA A 259 -26.86 -17.40 -8.53
N ASP A 260 -26.30 -17.35 -9.75
CA ASP A 260 -25.57 -18.48 -10.33
C ASP A 260 -24.26 -18.73 -9.57
N THR A 261 -23.57 -17.65 -9.18
CA THR A 261 -22.35 -17.73 -8.37
C THR A 261 -22.63 -18.36 -7.01
N LEU A 262 -23.70 -17.95 -6.32
CA LEU A 262 -24.09 -18.56 -5.04
C LEU A 262 -24.45 -20.05 -5.21
N SER A 263 -25.12 -20.42 -6.30
CA SER A 263 -25.45 -21.83 -6.60
C SER A 263 -24.19 -22.66 -6.85
N LEU A 264 -23.21 -22.11 -7.56
CA LEU A 264 -21.90 -22.74 -7.77
C LEU A 264 -21.17 -22.98 -6.44
N LEU A 265 -21.12 -21.95 -5.58
CA LEU A 265 -20.46 -22.03 -4.27
C LEU A 265 -21.15 -23.04 -3.34
N ASP A 266 -22.48 -23.10 -3.35
CA ASP A 266 -23.25 -24.09 -2.58
C ASP A 266 -22.94 -25.53 -3.04
N GLY A 267 -22.93 -25.76 -4.36
CA GLY A 267 -22.51 -27.03 -4.95
C GLY A 267 -21.10 -27.45 -4.54
N LEU A 268 -20.16 -26.50 -4.55
CA LEU A 268 -18.77 -26.73 -4.15
C LEU A 268 -18.65 -27.09 -2.65
N VAL A 269 -19.34 -26.36 -1.78
CA VAL A 269 -19.40 -26.65 -0.33
C VAL A 269 -20.02 -28.03 -0.08
N ALA A 270 -21.11 -28.37 -0.79
CA ALA A 270 -21.75 -29.68 -0.69
C ALA A 270 -20.82 -30.82 -1.17
N GLN A 271 -20.05 -30.59 -2.23
CA GLN A 271 -19.05 -31.55 -2.70
C GLN A 271 -17.92 -31.76 -1.68
N ALA A 272 -17.40 -30.68 -1.08
CA ALA A 272 -16.39 -30.76 -0.03
C ALA A 272 -16.86 -31.58 1.18
N ARG A 273 -18.12 -31.40 1.60
CA ARG A 273 -18.71 -32.19 2.69
C ARG A 273 -18.82 -33.67 2.31
N ARG A 274 -19.26 -33.99 1.09
CA ARG A 274 -19.29 -35.38 0.59
C ARG A 274 -17.90 -36.02 0.51
N ALA A 275 -16.86 -35.24 0.24
CA ALA A 275 -15.47 -35.69 0.22
C ALA A 275 -14.84 -35.87 1.62
N GLY A 276 -15.58 -35.55 2.68
CA GLY A 276 -15.18 -35.80 4.07
C GLY A 276 -14.76 -34.55 4.86
N ALA A 277 -15.16 -33.35 4.43
CA ALA A 277 -15.13 -32.15 5.27
C ALA A 277 -16.27 -32.18 6.31
N ASP A 278 -15.96 -31.88 7.57
CA ASP A 278 -16.99 -31.71 8.61
C ASP A 278 -17.75 -30.40 8.40
N ALA A 279 -17.01 -29.36 8.04
CA ALA A 279 -17.52 -28.05 7.66
C ALA A 279 -16.69 -27.47 6.51
N ALA A 280 -17.31 -26.65 5.69
CA ALA A 280 -16.65 -25.90 4.63
C ALA A 280 -17.32 -24.54 4.41
N ASP A 281 -16.56 -23.61 3.86
CA ASP A 281 -17.08 -22.38 3.26
C ASP A 281 -16.35 -22.10 1.96
N ALA A 282 -16.98 -21.32 1.09
CA ALA A 282 -16.41 -20.92 -0.19
C ALA A 282 -16.68 -19.45 -0.46
N VAL A 283 -15.77 -18.81 -1.20
CA VAL A 283 -15.88 -17.43 -1.66
C VAL A 283 -15.59 -17.36 -3.14
N ALA A 284 -16.38 -16.58 -3.85
CA ALA A 284 -16.05 -16.12 -5.19
C ALA A 284 -15.83 -14.61 -5.18
N VAL A 285 -14.83 -14.15 -5.94
CA VAL A 285 -14.57 -12.73 -6.19
C VAL A 285 -14.43 -12.55 -7.69
N ASP A 286 -15.27 -11.70 -8.26
CA ASP A 286 -15.20 -11.25 -9.64
C ASP A 286 -14.85 -9.77 -9.67
N ASN A 287 -13.79 -9.41 -10.38
CA ASN A 287 -13.29 -8.04 -10.47
C ASN A 287 -13.26 -7.60 -11.93
N VAL A 288 -13.70 -6.36 -12.17
CA VAL A 288 -13.49 -5.65 -13.42
C VAL A 288 -12.84 -4.31 -13.06
N SER A 289 -11.80 -3.92 -13.78
CA SER A 289 -11.16 -2.62 -13.62
C SER A 289 -10.83 -2.00 -14.96
N LEU A 290 -10.96 -0.67 -15.03
CA LEU A 290 -10.55 0.16 -16.14
C LEU A 290 -9.64 1.27 -15.59
N SER A 291 -8.46 1.45 -16.19
CA SER A 291 -7.50 2.48 -15.80
C SER A 291 -6.97 3.21 -17.03
N VAL A 292 -6.85 4.53 -16.92
CA VAL A 292 -6.30 5.40 -17.95
C VAL A 292 -5.28 6.34 -17.31
N GLY A 293 -4.11 6.44 -17.92
CA GLY A 293 -3.01 7.28 -17.47
C GLY A 293 -2.45 8.13 -18.60
N VAL A 294 -2.21 9.41 -18.32
CA VAL A 294 -1.55 10.35 -19.23
C VAL A 294 -0.31 10.92 -18.59
N ARG A 295 0.66 11.28 -19.41
CA ARG A 295 1.83 12.05 -19.02
C ARG A 295 2.23 13.02 -20.11
N LEU A 296 2.50 14.26 -19.72
CA LEU A 296 2.80 15.37 -20.62
C LEU A 296 1.76 15.50 -21.75
N GLY A 297 0.48 15.29 -21.42
CA GLY A 297 -0.65 15.34 -22.35
C GLY A 297 -0.75 14.15 -23.32
N GLN A 298 0.16 13.18 -23.23
CA GLN A 298 0.15 11.97 -24.05
C GLN A 298 -0.44 10.80 -23.27
N LEU A 299 -1.23 9.96 -23.95
CA LEU A 299 -1.71 8.71 -23.38
C LEU A 299 -0.53 7.76 -23.15
N GLU A 300 -0.27 7.41 -21.89
CA GLU A 300 0.77 6.44 -21.53
C GLU A 300 0.17 5.05 -21.26
N ARG A 301 -1.03 4.98 -20.67
CA ARG A 301 -1.64 3.73 -20.23
C ARG A 301 -3.14 3.74 -20.46
N MET A 302 -3.67 2.64 -21.00
CA MET A 302 -5.09 2.32 -21.04
C MET A 302 -5.21 0.82 -20.86
N GLU A 303 -5.75 0.39 -19.73
CA GLU A 303 -5.84 -1.03 -19.38
C GLU A 303 -7.23 -1.35 -18.84
N ARG A 304 -7.81 -2.44 -19.36
CA ARG A 304 -8.98 -3.10 -18.78
C ARG A 304 -8.56 -4.48 -18.34
N SER A 305 -8.92 -4.83 -17.10
CA SER A 305 -8.55 -6.10 -16.48
C SER A 305 -9.79 -6.73 -15.90
N GLU A 306 -9.92 -8.04 -16.08
CA GLU A 306 -10.99 -8.85 -15.52
C GLU A 306 -10.36 -10.02 -14.80
N GLY A 307 -10.91 -10.38 -13.65
CA GLY A 307 -10.43 -11.50 -12.86
C GLY A 307 -11.58 -12.18 -12.15
N ALA A 308 -11.58 -13.50 -12.18
CA ALA A 308 -12.54 -14.33 -11.50
C ALA A 308 -11.78 -15.36 -10.66
N ASP A 309 -12.04 -15.36 -9.35
CA ASP A 309 -11.39 -16.26 -8.42
C ASP A 309 -12.42 -16.96 -7.54
N ILE A 310 -12.11 -18.20 -7.16
CA ILE A 310 -12.86 -18.98 -6.19
C ILE A 310 -11.89 -19.49 -5.11
N GLY A 311 -12.34 -19.49 -3.87
CA GLY A 311 -11.63 -20.00 -2.71
C GLY A 311 -12.50 -20.98 -1.95
N LEU A 312 -11.93 -22.10 -1.51
CA LEU A 312 -12.59 -23.13 -0.71
C LEU A 312 -11.81 -23.37 0.58
N ARG A 313 -12.47 -23.12 1.73
CA ARG A 313 -11.98 -23.53 3.05
C ARG A 313 -12.64 -24.83 3.44
N VAL A 314 -11.83 -25.81 3.81
CA VAL A 314 -12.29 -27.09 4.38
C VAL A 314 -11.83 -27.20 5.82
N LEU A 315 -12.72 -27.67 6.68
CA LEU A 315 -12.45 -28.01 8.07
C LEU A 315 -12.74 -29.49 8.33
N ILE A 316 -11.78 -30.16 8.97
CA ILE A 316 -11.90 -31.55 9.44
C ILE A 316 -11.48 -31.56 10.92
N GLY A 317 -12.44 -31.71 11.81
CA GLY A 317 -12.28 -31.46 13.24
C GLY A 317 -11.77 -30.04 13.49
N LYS A 318 -10.55 -29.95 14.04
CA LYS A 318 -9.85 -28.69 14.31
C LYS A 318 -8.74 -28.39 13.31
N ARG A 319 -8.73 -29.06 12.17
CA ARG A 319 -7.77 -28.83 11.08
C ARG A 319 -8.47 -28.04 10.00
N GLN A 320 -7.76 -27.10 9.38
CA GLN A 320 -8.30 -26.32 8.27
C GLN A 320 -7.29 -26.20 7.13
N ALA A 321 -7.79 -26.19 5.90
CA ALA A 321 -7.02 -25.83 4.73
C ALA A 321 -7.84 -24.91 3.83
N MET A 322 -7.13 -24.08 3.06
CA MET A 322 -7.70 -23.19 2.06
C MET A 322 -7.00 -23.44 0.74
N VAL A 323 -7.76 -23.51 -0.34
CA VAL A 323 -7.24 -23.59 -1.70
C VAL A 323 -8.04 -22.65 -2.59
N SER A 324 -7.38 -22.02 -3.56
CA SER A 324 -8.02 -21.13 -4.53
C SER A 324 -7.76 -21.56 -5.96
N SER A 325 -8.67 -21.20 -6.86
CA SER A 325 -8.54 -21.39 -8.32
C SER A 325 -9.14 -20.19 -9.05
N SER A 326 -8.69 -19.93 -10.26
CA SER A 326 -9.39 -19.07 -11.23
C SER A 326 -10.19 -19.87 -12.26
N ASP A 327 -9.93 -21.18 -12.35
CA ASP A 327 -10.70 -22.11 -13.18
C ASP A 327 -11.93 -22.61 -12.41
N ARG A 328 -13.13 -22.34 -12.96
CA ARG A 328 -14.45 -22.68 -12.41
C ARG A 328 -15.08 -23.89 -13.12
N SER A 329 -14.34 -24.60 -13.97
CA SER A 329 -14.82 -25.80 -14.63
C SER A 329 -15.11 -26.91 -13.61
N PRO A 330 -16.12 -27.78 -13.86
CA PRO A 330 -16.47 -28.85 -12.93
C PRO A 330 -15.30 -29.76 -12.54
N ASP A 331 -14.41 -30.06 -13.49
CA ASP A 331 -13.24 -30.91 -13.26
C ASP A 331 -12.24 -30.22 -12.33
N ALA A 332 -11.89 -28.95 -12.59
CA ALA A 332 -10.99 -28.17 -11.74
C ALA A 332 -11.55 -27.98 -10.33
N LEU A 333 -12.87 -27.79 -10.19
CA LEU A 333 -13.52 -27.70 -8.88
C LEU A 333 -13.50 -29.03 -8.12
N GLY A 334 -13.61 -30.16 -8.83
CA GLY A 334 -13.40 -31.48 -8.24
C GLY A 334 -11.99 -31.65 -7.67
N GLU A 335 -10.97 -31.31 -8.47
CA GLU A 335 -9.57 -31.35 -8.02
C GLU A 335 -9.30 -30.40 -6.86
N LEU A 336 -9.92 -29.21 -6.87
CA LEU A 336 -9.82 -28.22 -5.79
C LEU A 336 -10.32 -28.80 -4.46
N VAL A 337 -11.45 -29.51 -4.48
CA VAL A 337 -12.02 -30.18 -3.31
C VAL A 337 -11.08 -31.26 -2.78
N ASP A 338 -10.63 -32.16 -3.67
CA ASP A 338 -9.75 -33.27 -3.28
C ASP A 338 -8.46 -32.74 -2.64
N ARG A 339 -7.88 -31.70 -3.23
CA ARG A 339 -6.70 -31.02 -2.69
C ARG A 339 -6.97 -30.38 -1.34
N ALA A 340 -8.07 -29.65 -1.18
CA ALA A 340 -8.41 -28.98 0.08
C ALA A 340 -8.60 -29.99 1.22
N VAL A 341 -9.31 -31.10 0.98
CA VAL A 341 -9.51 -32.17 1.94
C VAL A 341 -8.19 -32.86 2.30
N ALA A 342 -7.36 -33.19 1.30
CA ALA A 342 -6.06 -33.81 1.53
C ALA A 342 -5.14 -32.91 2.39
N MET A 343 -5.09 -31.62 2.08
CA MET A 343 -4.33 -30.63 2.86
C MET A 343 -4.85 -30.50 4.29
N ALA A 344 -6.17 -30.43 4.49
CA ALA A 344 -6.76 -30.34 5.82
C ALA A 344 -6.43 -31.56 6.70
N ARG A 345 -6.35 -32.77 6.11
CA ARG A 345 -5.92 -33.98 6.85
C ARG A 345 -4.44 -33.96 7.24
N ALA A 346 -3.59 -33.25 6.48
CA ALA A 346 -2.14 -33.25 6.67
C ALA A 346 -1.66 -32.19 7.68
N VAL A 347 -2.42 -31.11 7.90
CA VAL A 347 -2.02 -30.03 8.83
C VAL A 347 -2.31 -30.38 10.29
N PRO A 348 -1.58 -29.80 11.26
CA PRO A 348 -1.87 -29.93 12.68
C PRO A 348 -3.22 -29.29 13.04
N GLU A 349 -3.75 -29.68 14.20
CA GLU A 349 -4.96 -29.07 14.75
C GLU A 349 -4.69 -27.65 15.26
N ASP A 350 -5.66 -26.78 14.99
CA ASP A 350 -5.81 -25.46 15.57
C ASP A 350 -7.09 -25.44 16.42
N PRO A 351 -7.00 -25.46 17.76
CA PRO A 351 -8.16 -25.51 18.65
C PRO A 351 -9.19 -24.41 18.40
N TYR A 352 -8.77 -23.28 17.83
CA TYR A 352 -9.59 -22.09 17.60
C TYR A 352 -10.22 -22.04 16.20
N ALA A 353 -9.82 -22.94 15.30
CA ALA A 353 -10.42 -23.06 13.97
C ALA A 353 -11.90 -23.49 14.05
N GLY A 354 -12.71 -22.97 13.12
CA GLY A 354 -14.14 -23.21 13.04
C GLY A 354 -14.88 -22.12 12.25
N LEU A 355 -16.01 -22.45 11.64
CA LEU A 355 -16.94 -21.46 11.06
C LEU A 355 -17.65 -20.67 12.16
N ALA A 356 -18.23 -19.52 11.82
CA ALA A 356 -19.08 -18.75 12.74
C ALA A 356 -20.28 -19.60 13.22
N ASP A 357 -20.71 -19.37 14.46
CA ASP A 357 -21.93 -20.01 14.96
C ASP A 357 -23.15 -19.48 14.17
N PRO A 358 -24.13 -20.32 13.79
CA PRO A 358 -25.32 -19.88 13.05
C PRO A 358 -26.11 -18.74 13.72
N SER A 359 -25.99 -18.56 15.04
CA SER A 359 -26.59 -17.44 15.77
C SER A 359 -25.83 -16.11 15.63
N GLU A 360 -24.57 -16.12 15.21
CA GLU A 360 -23.75 -14.93 14.96
C GLU A 360 -23.87 -14.41 13.52
N LEU A 361 -24.43 -15.22 12.62
CA LEU A 361 -24.58 -14.88 11.21
C LEU A 361 -25.53 -13.70 10.98
N ALA A 362 -25.14 -12.83 10.06
CA ALA A 362 -25.99 -11.76 9.56
C ALA A 362 -27.25 -12.33 8.89
N ARG A 363 -28.41 -11.74 9.21
CA ARG A 363 -29.72 -12.10 8.64
C ARG A 363 -30.38 -10.95 7.89
N GLU A 364 -29.96 -9.74 8.23
CA GLU A 364 -30.43 -8.50 7.64
C GLU A 364 -29.21 -7.79 7.05
N PHE A 365 -29.36 -7.32 5.82
CA PHE A 365 -28.29 -6.68 5.07
C PHE A 365 -28.75 -5.29 4.67
N LEU A 366 -28.01 -4.27 5.12
CA LEU A 366 -28.29 -2.89 4.78
C LEU A 366 -27.88 -2.60 3.33
N ASP A 367 -28.67 -1.80 2.62
CA ASP A 367 -28.21 -1.18 1.38
C ASP A 367 -27.24 -0.04 1.72
N LEU A 368 -25.96 -0.31 1.54
CA LEU A 368 -24.88 0.62 1.84
C LEU A 368 -24.56 1.55 0.68
N GLN A 369 -25.28 1.44 -0.44
CA GLN A 369 -24.94 2.09 -1.70
C GLN A 369 -23.46 1.87 -2.04
N ALA A 370 -23.01 0.61 -1.97
CA ALA A 370 -21.61 0.25 -2.17
C ALA A 370 -21.23 0.15 -3.65
N CYS A 371 -22.21 0.15 -4.58
CA CYS A 371 -22.00 -0.06 -6.00
C CYS A 371 -22.65 1.07 -6.82
N ASP A 372 -21.82 1.78 -7.59
CA ASP A 372 -22.25 2.64 -8.68
C ASP A 372 -22.64 1.76 -9.88
N PRO A 373 -23.88 1.85 -10.39
CA PRO A 373 -24.33 0.98 -11.48
C PRO A 373 -23.65 1.26 -12.83
N GLY A 374 -23.01 2.42 -13.01
CA GLY A 374 -22.37 2.80 -14.28
C GLY A 374 -20.90 2.41 -14.38
N GLU A 375 -20.53 1.66 -15.43
CA GLU A 375 -19.13 1.55 -15.88
C GLU A 375 -18.82 2.78 -16.76
N PRO A 376 -17.83 3.62 -16.40
CA PRO A 376 -17.44 4.76 -17.22
C PRO A 376 -16.73 4.28 -18.50
N SER A 377 -16.85 5.05 -19.57
CA SER A 377 -16.07 4.78 -20.78
C SER A 377 -14.61 5.21 -20.61
N ALA A 378 -13.70 4.62 -21.40
CA ALA A 378 -12.29 5.01 -21.38
C ALA A 378 -12.09 6.47 -21.80
N GLU A 379 -12.96 7.00 -22.64
CA GLU A 379 -12.96 8.41 -23.07
C GLU A 379 -13.25 9.36 -21.90
N ILE A 380 -14.23 9.03 -21.04
CA ILE A 380 -14.53 9.83 -19.84
C ILE A 380 -13.30 9.87 -18.91
N LEU A 381 -12.69 8.72 -18.65
CA LEU A 381 -11.49 8.66 -17.81
C LEU A 381 -10.32 9.43 -18.44
N LEU A 382 -10.16 9.35 -19.76
CA LEU A 382 -9.14 10.09 -20.50
C LEU A 382 -9.32 11.62 -20.38
N GLU A 383 -10.56 12.11 -20.47
CA GLU A 383 -10.88 13.52 -20.28
C GLU A 383 -10.55 13.99 -18.86
N MET A 384 -10.90 13.17 -17.85
CA MET A 384 -10.59 13.47 -16.45
C MET A 384 -9.08 13.60 -16.21
N VAL A 385 -8.27 12.63 -16.66
CA VAL A 385 -6.82 12.69 -16.41
C VAL A 385 -6.14 13.82 -17.15
N LYS A 386 -6.59 14.15 -18.37
CA LYS A 386 -6.08 15.32 -19.11
C LYS A 386 -6.36 16.62 -18.36
N ALA A 387 -7.60 16.82 -17.91
CA ALA A 387 -7.97 18.00 -17.15
C ALA A 387 -7.18 18.13 -15.84
N ALA A 388 -6.97 17.02 -15.12
CA ALA A 388 -6.15 17.02 -13.92
C ALA A 388 -4.67 17.34 -14.20
N GLU A 389 -4.05 16.69 -15.18
CA GLU A 389 -2.64 16.95 -15.52
C GLU A 389 -2.43 18.38 -16.02
N ASP A 390 -3.30 18.87 -16.92
CA ASP A 390 -3.19 20.22 -17.47
C ASP A 390 -3.34 21.29 -16.38
N SER A 391 -4.30 21.10 -15.46
CA SER A 391 -4.47 21.99 -14.31
C SER A 391 -3.26 21.97 -13.37
N ALA A 392 -2.67 20.80 -13.12
CA ALA A 392 -1.47 20.67 -12.29
C ALA A 392 -0.26 21.40 -12.92
N ARG A 393 -0.06 21.23 -14.22
CA ARG A 393 1.03 21.85 -14.98
C ARG A 393 0.86 23.35 -15.18
N ALA A 394 -0.36 23.87 -15.06
CA ALA A 394 -0.64 25.30 -15.13
C ALA A 394 -0.22 26.07 -13.86
N VAL A 395 0.08 25.37 -12.76
CA VAL A 395 0.53 26.01 -11.51
C VAL A 395 1.94 26.60 -11.69
N PRO A 396 2.15 27.91 -11.45
CA PRO A 396 3.47 28.53 -11.58
C PRO A 396 4.52 27.85 -10.68
N GLY A 397 5.68 27.53 -11.24
CA GLY A 397 6.76 26.80 -10.57
C GLY A 397 6.75 25.28 -10.82
N VAL A 398 5.67 24.73 -11.37
CA VAL A 398 5.65 23.34 -11.88
C VAL A 398 6.39 23.31 -13.22
N THR A 399 7.43 22.48 -13.31
CA THR A 399 8.33 22.41 -14.47
C THR A 399 8.18 21.10 -15.24
N ASN A 400 7.65 20.06 -14.59
CA ASN A 400 7.47 18.75 -15.19
C ASN A 400 6.30 17.99 -14.57
N SER A 401 5.87 16.90 -15.20
CA SER A 401 4.74 16.08 -14.75
C SER A 401 5.12 14.60 -14.67
N GLU A 402 4.67 13.94 -13.60
CA GLU A 402 4.70 12.49 -13.50
C GLU A 402 3.42 11.85 -14.04
N GLY A 403 2.42 12.67 -14.37
CA GLY A 403 1.20 12.25 -15.03
C GLY A 403 -0.03 12.35 -14.13
N ALA A 404 -1.15 11.96 -14.71
CA ALA A 404 -2.42 11.78 -14.02
C ALA A 404 -3.01 10.42 -14.38
N GLU A 405 -3.67 9.80 -13.40
CA GLU A 405 -4.29 8.49 -13.54
C GLU A 405 -5.70 8.51 -12.97
N ALA A 406 -6.65 7.95 -13.74
CA ALA A 406 -8.01 7.73 -13.32
C ALA A 406 -8.34 6.24 -13.44
N GLY A 407 -9.06 5.73 -12.46
CA GLY A 407 -9.41 4.33 -12.34
C GLY A 407 -10.87 4.16 -11.97
N TRP A 408 -11.47 3.11 -12.49
CA TRP A 408 -12.73 2.58 -12.03
C TRP A 408 -12.59 1.08 -11.81
N GLY A 409 -13.19 0.57 -10.75
CA GLY A 409 -13.21 -0.85 -10.44
C GLY A 409 -14.55 -1.26 -9.88
N ARG A 410 -14.96 -2.50 -10.18
CA ARG A 410 -16.10 -3.18 -9.60
C ARG A 410 -15.67 -4.55 -9.10
N SER A 411 -16.01 -4.86 -7.85
CA SER A 411 -15.77 -6.16 -7.22
C SER A 411 -17.12 -6.75 -6.80
N ALA A 412 -17.46 -7.92 -7.33
CA ALA A 412 -18.60 -8.72 -6.88
C ALA A 412 -18.07 -9.86 -6.01
N VAL A 413 -18.63 -10.00 -4.81
CA VAL A 413 -18.20 -11.00 -3.83
C VAL A 413 -19.39 -11.84 -3.41
N ALA A 414 -19.22 -13.16 -3.40
CA ALA A 414 -20.22 -14.11 -2.92
C ALA A 414 -19.59 -15.07 -1.91
N PHE A 415 -20.35 -15.42 -0.87
CA PHE A 415 -19.94 -16.28 0.23
C PHE A 415 -20.99 -17.35 0.46
N VAL A 416 -20.56 -18.60 0.62
CA VAL A 416 -21.43 -19.70 1.09
C VAL A 416 -20.73 -20.48 2.18
N GLY A 417 -21.44 -20.79 3.25
CA GLY A 417 -20.95 -21.59 4.37
C GLY A 417 -21.87 -22.77 4.66
N SER A 418 -21.27 -23.90 4.98
CA SER A 418 -22.00 -25.10 5.46
C SER A 418 -22.76 -24.90 6.77
N ASN A 419 -22.54 -23.77 7.46
CA ASN A 419 -23.31 -23.30 8.61
C ASN A 419 -24.62 -22.59 8.22
N GLY A 420 -24.98 -22.58 6.93
CA GLY A 420 -26.21 -22.01 6.40
C GLY A 420 -26.09 -20.56 5.93
N PHE A 421 -24.87 -19.99 5.92
CA PHE A 421 -24.65 -18.65 5.37
C PHE A 421 -24.64 -18.69 3.84
N SER A 422 -25.33 -17.75 3.19
CA SER A 422 -25.31 -17.56 1.74
C SER A 422 -25.65 -16.11 1.43
N PHE A 423 -24.69 -15.35 0.90
CA PHE A 423 -24.88 -13.94 0.60
C PHE A 423 -23.86 -13.45 -0.44
N GLY A 424 -24.26 -12.51 -1.29
CA GLY A 424 -23.36 -11.85 -2.22
C GLY A 424 -23.76 -10.39 -2.44
N TYR A 425 -22.76 -9.56 -2.73
CA TYR A 425 -22.94 -8.14 -3.01
C TYR A 425 -21.85 -7.65 -3.98
N ALA A 426 -22.03 -6.45 -4.54
CA ALA A 426 -21.02 -5.79 -5.34
C ALA A 426 -20.62 -4.46 -4.70
N ALA A 427 -19.38 -4.05 -4.94
CA ALA A 427 -18.87 -2.74 -4.59
C ALA A 427 -18.09 -2.13 -5.76
N THR A 428 -18.11 -0.80 -5.86
CA THR A 428 -17.30 -0.04 -6.84
C THR A 428 -16.33 0.91 -6.17
N SER A 429 -15.29 1.27 -6.90
CA SER A 429 -14.34 2.31 -6.54
C SER A 429 -13.95 3.11 -7.76
N GLY A 430 -14.11 4.42 -7.69
CA GLY A 430 -13.53 5.39 -8.61
C GLY A 430 -12.34 6.09 -7.96
N SER A 431 -11.33 6.44 -8.75
CA SER A 431 -10.18 7.21 -8.30
C SER A 431 -9.67 8.15 -9.39
N LEU A 432 -9.10 9.28 -8.98
CA LEU A 432 -8.35 10.20 -9.83
C LEU A 432 -7.17 10.76 -9.04
N SER A 433 -6.01 10.84 -9.67
CA SER A 433 -4.78 11.39 -9.08
C SER A 433 -3.97 12.16 -10.10
N ALA A 434 -3.15 13.10 -9.61
CA ALA A 434 -2.14 13.80 -10.40
C ALA A 434 -0.88 13.99 -9.56
N ALA A 435 0.28 13.83 -10.19
CA ALA A 435 1.59 14.02 -9.57
C ALA A 435 2.50 14.85 -10.49
N VAL A 436 3.19 15.83 -9.93
CA VAL A 436 4.02 16.77 -10.70
C VAL A 436 5.31 17.13 -9.98
N LEU A 437 6.27 17.66 -10.73
CA LEU A 437 7.52 18.19 -10.20
C LEU A 437 7.56 19.71 -10.32
N ALA A 438 8.00 20.36 -9.25
CA ALA A 438 8.27 21.78 -9.19
C ALA A 438 9.76 22.06 -9.06
N GLY A 439 10.19 23.24 -9.51
CA GLY A 439 11.57 23.71 -9.44
C GLY A 439 12.48 23.15 -10.53
N ASP A 440 13.76 23.45 -10.43
CA ASP A 440 14.79 23.09 -11.40
C ASP A 440 16.09 22.63 -10.72
N ALA A 441 17.16 22.42 -11.50
CA ALA A 441 18.44 21.97 -10.98
C ALA A 441 19.13 23.01 -10.06
N GLU A 442 18.80 24.29 -10.17
CA GLU A 442 19.41 25.37 -9.37
C GLU A 442 18.65 25.58 -8.05
N GLN A 443 17.31 25.55 -8.09
CA GLN A 443 16.44 25.73 -6.92
C GLN A 443 16.19 24.44 -6.12
N GLY A 444 16.54 23.29 -6.71
CA GLY A 444 16.14 21.97 -6.23
C GLY A 444 14.79 21.57 -6.84
N MET A 445 14.61 20.27 -7.04
CA MET A 445 13.38 19.69 -7.57
C MET A 445 12.59 19.02 -6.46
N GLU A 446 11.31 19.33 -6.39
CA GLU A 446 10.38 18.75 -5.42
C GLU A 446 9.19 18.11 -6.12
N ARG A 447 8.68 17.02 -5.54
CA ARG A 447 7.51 16.30 -6.04
C ARG A 447 6.43 16.29 -4.97
N ASP A 448 5.18 16.49 -5.39
CA ASP A 448 4.02 16.10 -4.59
C ASP A 448 2.86 15.70 -5.51
N TYR A 449 1.76 15.27 -4.89
CA TYR A 449 0.59 14.76 -5.57
C TYR A 449 -0.68 15.13 -4.81
N ASP A 450 -1.83 14.97 -5.49
CA ASP A 450 -3.13 14.93 -4.85
C ASP A 450 -4.01 13.88 -5.52
N TYR A 451 -5.02 13.42 -4.80
CA TYR A 451 -5.93 12.41 -5.30
C TYR A 451 -7.30 12.49 -4.64
N THR A 452 -8.27 11.85 -5.30
CA THR A 452 -9.64 11.66 -4.81
C THR A 452 -10.07 10.23 -5.10
N GLN A 453 -10.87 9.66 -4.22
CA GLN A 453 -11.50 8.36 -4.42
C GLN A 453 -12.90 8.36 -3.84
N ALA A 454 -13.79 7.59 -4.42
CA ALA A 454 -15.17 7.46 -3.97
C ALA A 454 -15.77 6.14 -4.50
N VAL A 455 -16.90 5.73 -3.94
CA VAL A 455 -17.66 4.60 -4.49
C VAL A 455 -18.30 4.97 -5.83
N PHE A 456 -18.87 6.19 -5.91
CA PHE A 456 -19.50 6.73 -7.11
C PHE A 456 -18.57 7.71 -7.81
N MET A 457 -18.48 7.63 -9.14
CA MET A 457 -17.64 8.54 -9.93
C MET A 457 -18.07 10.00 -9.76
N ALA A 458 -19.38 10.24 -9.58
CA ALA A 458 -19.95 11.57 -9.38
C ALA A 458 -19.58 12.23 -8.04
N ASP A 459 -19.12 11.44 -7.06
CA ASP A 459 -18.71 11.94 -5.74
C ASP A 459 -17.20 12.30 -5.71
N LEU A 460 -16.47 12.09 -6.81
CA LEU A 460 -15.07 12.51 -6.94
C LEU A 460 -14.96 14.03 -7.02
N ARG A 461 -13.87 14.58 -6.47
CA ARG A 461 -13.50 15.98 -6.71
C ARG A 461 -13.31 16.25 -8.19
N ALA A 462 -13.55 17.50 -8.59
CA ALA A 462 -13.31 17.95 -9.96
C ALA A 462 -11.83 17.69 -10.35
N PRO A 463 -11.56 17.20 -11.57
CA PRO A 463 -10.20 16.92 -12.01
C PRO A 463 -9.25 18.11 -11.90
N GLU A 464 -9.74 19.30 -12.26
CA GLU A 464 -9.00 20.54 -12.20
C GLU A 464 -8.57 20.88 -10.76
N ASP A 465 -9.43 20.61 -9.78
CA ASP A 465 -9.11 20.84 -8.36
C ASP A 465 -8.02 19.88 -7.86
N VAL A 466 -8.08 18.61 -8.27
CA VAL A 466 -7.07 17.59 -7.93
C VAL A 466 -5.73 17.99 -8.53
N GLY A 467 -5.72 18.33 -9.82
CA GLY A 467 -4.54 18.80 -10.53
C GLY A 467 -3.92 20.03 -9.90
N HIS A 468 -4.71 21.08 -9.72
CA HIS A 468 -4.26 22.34 -9.15
C HIS A 468 -3.67 22.14 -7.74
N GLN A 469 -4.31 21.30 -6.90
CA GLN A 469 -3.81 21.00 -5.57
C GLN A 469 -2.48 20.21 -5.60
N ALA A 470 -2.31 19.29 -6.54
CA ALA A 470 -1.04 18.58 -6.74
C ALA A 470 0.10 19.54 -7.08
N GLY A 471 -0.11 20.43 -8.06
CA GLY A 471 0.87 21.46 -8.43
C GLY A 471 1.21 22.41 -7.29
N ARG A 472 0.19 22.89 -6.57
CA ARG A 472 0.39 23.76 -5.41
C ARG A 472 1.18 23.10 -4.30
N ARG A 473 0.95 21.82 -4.03
CA ARG A 473 1.70 21.07 -3.02
C ARG A 473 3.16 20.91 -3.42
N ALA A 474 3.44 20.56 -4.68
CA ALA A 474 4.81 20.43 -5.17
C ALA A 474 5.59 21.75 -5.04
N VAL A 475 4.99 22.87 -5.47
CA VAL A 475 5.64 24.20 -5.41
C VAL A 475 5.91 24.64 -3.97
N ARG A 476 5.00 24.37 -3.03
CA ARG A 476 5.19 24.77 -1.62
C ARG A 476 6.40 24.12 -0.97
N ARG A 477 6.90 23.00 -1.48
CA ARG A 477 8.07 22.29 -0.93
C ARG A 477 9.40 22.91 -1.33
N LEU A 478 9.42 23.78 -2.34
CA LEU A 478 10.66 24.35 -2.87
C LEU A 478 11.46 25.13 -1.81
N GLY A 479 12.78 25.00 -1.86
CA GLY A 479 13.68 25.65 -0.90
C GLY A 479 13.68 24.99 0.48
N ALA A 480 13.36 23.70 0.56
CA ALA A 480 13.32 22.96 1.81
C ALA A 480 14.65 23.01 2.57
N ARG A 481 14.57 23.09 3.90
CA ARG A 481 15.72 23.23 4.79
C ARG A 481 15.76 22.07 5.79
N LYS A 482 16.97 21.75 6.26
CA LYS A 482 17.10 20.93 7.48
C LYS A 482 16.98 21.82 8.71
N VAL A 483 16.39 21.30 9.77
CA VAL A 483 16.35 21.94 11.09
C VAL A 483 17.34 21.29 12.05
N LYS A 484 17.67 22.00 13.14
CA LYS A 484 18.47 21.44 14.22
C LYS A 484 17.67 20.39 14.99
N THR A 485 18.36 19.38 15.51
CA THR A 485 17.73 18.41 16.39
C THR A 485 17.11 19.08 17.62
N CYS A 486 15.82 18.84 17.85
CA CYS A 486 15.06 19.45 18.94
C CYS A 486 13.85 18.60 19.35
N GLN A 487 13.22 18.99 20.47
CA GLN A 487 11.91 18.48 20.88
C GLN A 487 10.89 19.60 20.74
N VAL A 488 9.85 19.36 19.95
CA VAL A 488 8.83 20.35 19.62
C VAL A 488 7.46 19.66 19.41
N PRO A 489 6.35 20.39 19.52
CA PRO A 489 5.06 19.95 19.02
C PRO A 489 5.13 19.61 17.53
N VAL A 490 4.52 18.49 17.16
CA VAL A 490 4.37 18.04 15.78
C VAL A 490 2.89 18.05 15.42
N VAL A 491 2.55 18.69 14.30
CA VAL A 491 1.20 18.68 13.74
C VAL A 491 1.21 17.80 12.50
N LEU A 492 0.31 16.81 12.41
CA LEU A 492 0.21 15.90 11.28
C LEU A 492 -0.98 16.28 10.39
N ASP A 493 -0.72 16.55 9.12
CA ASP A 493 -1.74 16.71 8.07
C ASP A 493 -2.65 15.48 7.99
N PRO A 494 -3.94 15.61 7.60
CA PRO A 494 -4.87 14.48 7.49
C PRO A 494 -4.38 13.32 6.62
N ARG A 495 -3.59 13.59 5.56
CA ARG A 495 -2.97 12.54 4.72
C ARG A 495 -2.04 11.63 5.51
N VAL A 496 -1.44 12.17 6.58
CA VAL A 496 -0.41 11.55 7.41
C VAL A 496 -1.00 11.01 8.71
N SER A 497 -1.85 11.79 9.39
CA SER A 497 -2.45 11.45 10.69
C SER A 497 -3.27 10.16 10.62
N ARG A 498 -3.90 9.85 9.48
CA ARG A 498 -4.58 8.57 9.24
C ARG A 498 -3.69 7.35 9.48
N GLY A 499 -2.38 7.47 9.24
CA GLY A 499 -1.40 6.40 9.49
C GLY A 499 -1.19 6.11 10.98
N LEU A 500 -1.35 7.13 11.84
CA LEU A 500 -1.31 6.98 13.29
C LEU A 500 -2.52 6.18 13.79
N VAL A 501 -3.71 6.53 13.32
CA VAL A 501 -4.95 5.79 13.61
C VAL A 501 -4.92 4.39 13.00
N GLY A 502 -4.34 4.22 11.81
CA GLY A 502 -4.07 2.90 11.23
C GLY A 502 -3.12 2.04 12.08
N SER A 503 -2.11 2.65 12.71
CA SER A 503 -1.20 1.96 13.63
C SER A 503 -1.93 1.47 14.89
N LEU A 504 -2.90 2.25 15.40
CA LEU A 504 -3.79 1.79 16.46
C LEU A 504 -4.60 0.56 16.00
N ALA A 505 -5.26 0.62 14.83
CA ALA A 505 -6.04 -0.51 14.30
C ALA A 505 -5.21 -1.79 14.20
N GLY A 506 -3.95 -1.69 13.76
CA GLY A 506 -3.01 -2.81 13.74
C GLY A 506 -2.66 -3.33 15.13
N ALA A 507 -2.45 -2.43 16.10
CA ALA A 507 -2.13 -2.79 17.48
C ALA A 507 -3.31 -3.44 18.23
N ILE A 508 -4.55 -3.09 17.90
CA ILE A 508 -5.75 -3.70 18.49
C ILE A 508 -6.30 -4.88 17.68
N ASN A 509 -5.55 -5.34 16.66
CA ASN A 509 -5.90 -6.51 15.88
C ASN A 509 -5.91 -7.77 16.77
N GLY A 510 -7.07 -8.43 16.85
CA GLY A 510 -7.30 -9.57 17.74
C GLY A 510 -6.33 -10.72 17.53
N ALA A 511 -5.88 -10.96 16.29
CA ALA A 511 -4.90 -12.02 16.01
C ALA A 511 -3.50 -11.65 16.54
N GLY A 512 -3.11 -10.37 16.46
CA GLY A 512 -1.87 -9.86 17.04
C GLY A 512 -1.89 -9.88 18.57
N VAL A 513 -3.01 -9.46 19.17
CA VAL A 513 -3.24 -9.49 20.62
C VAL A 513 -3.20 -10.93 21.14
N ALA A 514 -3.90 -11.86 20.48
CA ALA A 514 -3.94 -13.27 20.87
C ALA A 514 -2.58 -13.98 20.78
N ARG A 515 -1.69 -13.54 19.87
CA ARG A 515 -0.29 -14.01 19.78
C ARG A 515 0.66 -13.27 20.71
N GLY A 516 0.21 -12.21 21.40
CA GLY A 516 1.05 -11.38 22.25
C GLY A 516 2.05 -10.50 21.52
N THR A 517 1.84 -10.25 20.21
CA THR A 517 2.72 -9.47 19.33
C THR A 517 2.28 -8.01 19.18
N SER A 518 1.52 -7.49 20.15
CA SER A 518 1.04 -6.11 20.18
C SER A 518 1.53 -5.40 21.44
N PHE A 519 2.00 -4.17 21.30
CA PHE A 519 2.32 -3.28 22.42
C PHE A 519 1.10 -2.88 23.26
N LEU A 520 -0.12 -3.13 22.76
CA LEU A 520 -1.39 -2.84 23.43
C LEU A 520 -2.07 -4.08 24.03
N LYS A 521 -1.49 -5.29 23.91
CA LYS A 521 -2.17 -6.55 24.29
C LYS A 521 -2.80 -6.57 25.70
N ASP A 522 -2.19 -5.85 26.65
CA ASP A 522 -2.61 -5.79 28.06
C ASP A 522 -3.35 -4.48 28.39
N LYS A 523 -3.85 -3.74 27.39
CA LYS A 523 -4.41 -2.39 27.55
C LYS A 523 -5.93 -2.29 27.46
N MET A 524 -6.65 -3.42 27.40
CA MET A 524 -8.12 -3.41 27.43
C MET A 524 -8.63 -2.67 28.68
N GLY A 525 -9.57 -1.75 28.52
CA GLY A 525 -10.14 -0.94 29.59
C GLY A 525 -9.20 0.13 30.16
N GLN A 526 -8.00 0.32 29.59
CA GLN A 526 -7.06 1.36 30.00
C GLN A 526 -7.17 2.60 29.12
N ARG A 527 -6.83 3.74 29.72
CA ARG A 527 -6.73 5.01 29.00
C ARG A 527 -5.52 5.01 28.07
N LEU A 528 -5.77 5.26 26.80
CA LEU A 528 -4.75 5.41 25.75
C LEU A 528 -4.63 6.85 25.26
N PHE A 529 -5.70 7.63 25.37
CA PHE A 529 -5.77 9.01 24.89
C PHE A 529 -6.29 9.95 25.99
N ALA A 530 -6.13 11.25 25.78
CA ALA A 530 -6.77 12.27 26.59
C ALA A 530 -8.31 12.10 26.64
N PRO A 531 -8.98 12.55 27.72
CA PRO A 531 -10.44 12.53 27.80
C PRO A 531 -11.09 13.25 26.61
N GLY A 532 -12.27 12.78 26.21
CA GLY A 532 -13.03 13.29 25.06
C GLY A 532 -12.65 12.71 23.69
N ILE A 533 -11.52 12.01 23.56
CA ILE A 533 -11.13 11.39 22.29
C ILE A 533 -11.94 10.11 22.04
N ARG A 534 -12.58 10.03 20.87
CA ARG A 534 -13.31 8.84 20.40
C ARG A 534 -12.74 8.34 19.07
N ILE A 535 -12.59 7.03 18.96
CA ILE A 535 -12.19 6.36 17.72
C ILE A 535 -13.21 5.26 17.42
N VAL A 536 -13.69 5.25 16.18
CA VAL A 536 -14.87 4.51 15.75
C VAL A 536 -14.52 3.64 14.55
N ASP A 537 -15.00 2.39 14.56
CA ASP A 537 -15.13 1.57 13.36
C ASP A 537 -16.60 1.54 12.95
N ASP A 538 -16.93 2.01 11.75
CA ASP A 538 -18.30 2.06 11.25
C ASP A 538 -18.46 1.32 9.91
N PRO A 539 -18.89 0.05 9.92
CA PRO A 539 -19.04 -0.76 8.71
C PRO A 539 -20.25 -0.37 7.87
N HIS A 540 -21.14 0.51 8.37
CA HIS A 540 -22.44 0.81 7.76
C HIS A 540 -22.54 2.22 7.17
N ARG A 541 -21.42 2.91 7.00
CA ARG A 541 -21.38 4.21 6.34
C ARG A 541 -21.93 4.11 4.91
N LEU A 542 -22.95 4.88 4.58
CA LEU A 542 -23.44 4.98 3.20
C LEU A 542 -22.31 5.45 2.29
N ARG A 543 -22.10 4.74 1.18
CA ARG A 543 -21.02 4.99 0.21
C ARG A 543 -19.62 5.01 0.82
N GLY A 544 -19.44 4.40 1.99
CA GLY A 544 -18.13 4.28 2.62
C GLY A 544 -17.23 3.30 1.86
N LEU A 545 -15.97 3.67 1.67
CA LEU A 545 -15.00 2.91 0.87
C LEU A 545 -14.68 1.52 1.43
N ARG A 546 -14.95 1.30 2.72
CA ARG A 546 -14.78 0.01 3.41
C ARG A 546 -16.05 -0.45 4.11
N SER A 547 -17.20 0.07 3.67
CA SER A 547 -18.49 -0.37 4.16
C SER A 547 -18.79 -1.79 3.71
N ARG A 548 -19.38 -2.57 4.61
CA ARG A 548 -19.71 -3.97 4.35
C ARG A 548 -20.95 -4.42 5.12
N PRO A 549 -21.87 -5.15 4.47
CA PRO A 549 -23.13 -5.57 5.09
C PRO A 549 -22.94 -6.70 6.10
N CYS A 550 -21.87 -7.49 5.97
CA CYS A 550 -21.40 -8.49 6.92
C CYS A 550 -19.87 -8.58 6.84
N ASP A 551 -19.24 -9.31 7.77
CA ASP A 551 -17.81 -9.56 7.72
C ASP A 551 -17.47 -10.76 6.82
N GLY A 552 -16.17 -11.05 6.65
CA GLY A 552 -15.67 -12.14 5.80
C GLY A 552 -15.99 -13.56 6.29
N GLU A 553 -16.61 -13.72 7.46
CA GLU A 553 -17.11 -15.00 7.99
C GLU A 553 -18.64 -15.05 8.01
N GLY A 554 -19.31 -14.02 7.45
CA GLY A 554 -20.76 -13.88 7.46
C GLY A 554 -21.32 -13.37 8.80
N VAL A 555 -20.47 -12.94 9.73
CA VAL A 555 -20.89 -12.41 11.03
C VAL A 555 -21.49 -11.01 10.85
N ALA A 556 -22.54 -10.73 11.62
CA ALA A 556 -23.18 -9.41 11.64
C ALA A 556 -22.20 -8.32 12.11
N THR A 557 -22.08 -7.26 11.31
CA THR A 557 -21.25 -6.10 11.59
C THR A 557 -22.04 -5.04 12.36
N ARG A 558 -21.36 -4.21 13.15
CA ARG A 558 -21.97 -3.08 13.86
C ARG A 558 -20.98 -1.95 14.03
N ARG A 559 -21.49 -0.72 14.11
CA ARG A 559 -20.70 0.43 14.56
C ARG A 559 -20.14 0.16 15.96
N LEU A 560 -18.84 0.41 16.13
CA LEU A 560 -18.10 0.12 17.35
C LEU A 560 -17.21 1.31 17.70
N ASN A 561 -17.42 1.90 18.88
CA ASN A 561 -16.45 2.82 19.45
C ASN A 561 -15.33 1.97 20.05
N VAL A 562 -14.17 1.90 19.40
CA VAL A 562 -13.01 1.14 19.90
C VAL A 562 -12.25 1.89 20.97
N VAL A 563 -12.33 3.23 20.94
CA VAL A 563 -11.88 4.11 22.01
C VAL A 563 -13.05 5.01 22.36
N GLU A 564 -13.43 5.04 23.64
CA GLU A 564 -14.48 5.89 24.18
C GLU A 564 -13.92 6.72 25.34
N ASP A 565 -14.08 8.04 25.30
CA ASP A 565 -13.48 8.97 26.27
C ASP A 565 -11.98 8.68 26.52
N GLY A 566 -11.24 8.37 25.47
CA GLY A 566 -9.83 8.02 25.50
C GLY A 566 -9.48 6.64 26.09
N VAL A 567 -10.46 5.82 26.45
CA VAL A 567 -10.28 4.45 26.98
C VAL A 567 -10.49 3.41 25.89
N LEU A 568 -9.59 2.42 25.80
CA LEU A 568 -9.74 1.29 24.88
C LEU A 568 -10.86 0.35 25.35
N THR A 569 -11.86 0.13 24.50
CA THR A 569 -13.08 -0.64 24.83
C THR A 569 -13.21 -1.96 24.08
N SER A 570 -12.51 -2.14 22.96
CA SER A 570 -12.62 -3.35 22.14
C SER A 570 -11.36 -3.63 21.32
N TRP A 571 -11.12 -4.93 21.09
CA TRP A 571 -10.26 -5.41 20.01
C TRP A 571 -11.04 -5.48 18.70
N LEU A 572 -10.33 -5.59 17.57
CA LEU A 572 -10.93 -5.97 16.29
C LEU A 572 -10.75 -7.48 16.11
N MET A 573 -11.84 -8.26 16.16
CA MET A 573 -11.79 -9.72 16.21
C MET A 573 -12.61 -10.39 15.10
N ASP A 574 -12.01 -11.45 14.55
CA ASP A 574 -12.66 -12.51 13.78
C ASP A 574 -13.08 -13.66 14.73
N CYS A 575 -13.74 -14.71 14.21
CA CYS A 575 -14.16 -15.84 15.04
C CYS A 575 -12.98 -16.58 15.69
N ARG A 576 -11.85 -16.73 14.97
CA ARG A 576 -10.68 -17.47 15.46
C ARG A 576 -9.99 -16.75 16.62
N SER A 577 -9.67 -15.47 16.46
CA SER A 577 -9.02 -14.65 17.49
C SER A 577 -9.93 -14.43 18.69
N ALA A 578 -11.24 -14.27 18.48
CA ALA A 578 -12.22 -14.23 19.57
C ALA A 578 -12.16 -15.49 20.42
N ARG A 579 -12.21 -16.69 19.81
CA ARG A 579 -12.08 -17.97 20.54
C ARG A 579 -10.75 -18.08 21.28
N GLN A 580 -9.66 -17.66 20.66
CA GLN A 580 -8.32 -17.69 21.26
C GLN A 580 -8.22 -16.77 22.50
N LEU A 581 -8.96 -15.67 22.51
CA LEU A 581 -9.04 -14.73 23.63
C LEU A 581 -10.14 -15.07 24.64
N GLY A 582 -10.96 -16.09 24.39
CA GLY A 582 -12.14 -16.40 25.20
C GLY A 582 -13.25 -15.33 25.12
N LEU A 583 -13.32 -14.60 24.00
CA LEU A 583 -14.27 -13.54 23.71
C LEU A 583 -15.20 -13.93 22.55
N LYS A 584 -16.11 -13.01 22.17
CA LYS A 584 -16.98 -13.12 20.99
C LYS A 584 -16.43 -12.30 19.82
N SER A 585 -16.74 -12.72 18.59
CA SER A 585 -16.37 -11.95 17.40
C SER A 585 -17.01 -10.56 17.44
N THR A 586 -16.30 -9.57 16.91
CA THR A 586 -16.81 -8.20 16.75
C THR A 586 -17.30 -7.92 15.34
N GLY A 587 -17.29 -8.93 14.45
CA GLY A 587 -17.64 -8.76 13.04
C GLY A 587 -16.52 -8.10 12.25
N HIS A 588 -15.26 -8.42 12.57
CA HIS A 588 -14.10 -7.80 11.93
C HIS A 588 -13.35 -8.72 10.97
N ALA A 589 -13.85 -9.91 10.66
CA ALA A 589 -13.16 -10.77 9.72
C ALA A 589 -13.10 -10.15 8.32
N SER A 590 -11.94 -10.22 7.67
CA SER A 590 -11.74 -9.94 6.26
C SER A 590 -11.02 -11.13 5.65
N ARG A 591 -11.33 -11.46 4.39
CA ARG A 591 -10.68 -12.57 3.69
C ARG A 591 -10.70 -12.40 2.18
N GLY A 592 -9.65 -12.91 1.53
CA GLY A 592 -9.62 -13.18 0.10
C GLY A 592 -9.91 -14.66 -0.19
N THR A 593 -9.70 -15.08 -1.44
CA THR A 593 -9.94 -16.47 -1.89
C THR A 593 -8.87 -17.46 -1.42
N ALA A 594 -7.66 -16.99 -1.12
CA ALA A 594 -6.49 -17.84 -0.86
C ALA A 594 -5.99 -17.80 0.59
N SER A 595 -6.74 -17.21 1.52
CA SER A 595 -6.29 -17.04 2.91
C SER A 595 -7.43 -17.23 3.91
N PRO A 596 -7.15 -17.77 5.11
CA PRO A 596 -8.16 -17.81 6.15
C PRO A 596 -8.60 -16.37 6.53
N PRO A 597 -9.81 -16.22 7.09
CA PRO A 597 -10.23 -14.96 7.66
C PRO A 597 -9.24 -14.44 8.69
N SER A 598 -9.10 -13.12 8.72
CA SER A 598 -8.27 -12.40 9.68
C SER A 598 -8.94 -11.08 10.06
N PRO A 599 -8.70 -10.52 11.26
CA PRO A 599 -9.35 -9.29 11.65
C PRO A 599 -8.86 -8.09 10.82
N SER A 600 -9.77 -7.24 10.40
CA SER A 600 -9.53 -5.97 9.73
C SER A 600 -10.61 -4.96 10.12
N ALA A 601 -10.18 -3.71 10.30
CA ALA A 601 -11.08 -2.57 10.42
C ALA A 601 -11.90 -2.37 9.14
N SER A 602 -13.04 -1.70 9.26
CA SER A 602 -13.90 -1.26 8.18
C SER A 602 -13.62 0.22 7.85
N ASN A 603 -14.60 1.12 7.99
CA ASN A 603 -14.35 2.56 7.93
C ASN A 603 -13.95 3.05 9.32
N PHE A 604 -12.65 3.20 9.54
CA PHE A 604 -12.07 3.42 10.85
C PHE A 604 -11.60 4.86 11.02
N TYR A 605 -12.08 5.58 12.02
CA TYR A 605 -11.76 7.01 12.11
C TYR A 605 -11.71 7.55 13.54
N MET A 606 -10.89 8.59 13.72
CA MET A 606 -10.92 9.43 14.92
C MET A 606 -11.92 10.56 14.72
N GLU A 607 -12.78 10.81 15.71
CA GLU A 607 -13.72 11.93 15.65
C GLU A 607 -12.99 13.29 15.73
N ALA A 608 -13.60 14.32 15.13
CA ALA A 608 -13.07 15.68 15.14
C ALA A 608 -13.00 16.24 16.56
N GLY A 609 -11.94 17.01 16.82
CA GLY A 609 -11.83 17.84 18.01
C GLY A 609 -12.56 19.18 17.84
N ALA A 610 -12.40 20.06 18.83
CA ALA A 610 -13.04 21.37 18.86
C ALA A 610 -12.18 22.50 18.28
N VAL A 611 -10.85 22.33 18.23
CA VAL A 611 -9.90 23.37 17.85
C VAL A 611 -9.71 23.37 16.33
N THR A 612 -9.75 24.53 15.69
CA THR A 612 -9.47 24.63 14.25
C THR A 612 -7.98 24.43 13.96
N VAL A 613 -7.63 24.06 12.72
CA VAL A 613 -6.21 23.91 12.34
C VAL A 613 -5.44 25.23 12.53
N ALA A 614 -6.06 26.37 12.22
CA ALA A 614 -5.44 27.68 12.38
C ALA A 614 -5.17 28.01 13.86
N GLU A 615 -6.13 27.76 14.76
CA GLU A 615 -5.93 27.94 16.20
C GLU A 615 -4.87 26.97 16.75
N MET A 616 -4.87 25.72 16.27
CA MET A 616 -3.90 24.71 16.67
C MET A 616 -2.46 25.10 16.29
N ILE A 617 -2.25 25.62 15.08
CA ILE A 617 -0.95 26.12 14.63
C ILE A 617 -0.60 27.42 15.36
N GLY A 618 -1.57 28.33 15.51
CA GLY A 618 -1.38 29.62 16.19
C GLY A 618 -0.94 29.53 17.65
N ASP A 619 -1.25 28.43 18.34
CA ASP A 619 -0.83 28.15 19.71
C ASP A 619 0.63 27.63 19.82
N ILE A 620 1.30 27.36 18.69
CA ILE A 620 2.64 26.77 18.67
C ILE A 620 3.70 27.85 18.44
N HIS A 621 4.61 28.02 19.41
CA HIS A 621 5.76 28.91 19.24
C HIS A 621 6.78 28.36 18.25
N ASP A 622 7.30 27.15 18.46
CA ASP A 622 8.15 26.43 17.50
C ASP A 622 7.58 25.04 17.32
N GLY A 623 7.44 24.58 16.07
CA GLY A 623 6.89 23.27 15.80
C GLY A 623 7.09 22.80 14.38
N PHE A 624 6.57 21.61 14.08
CA PHE A 624 6.73 21.01 12.78
C PHE A 624 5.40 20.46 12.23
N TYR A 625 4.91 21.05 11.15
CA TYR A 625 3.74 20.60 10.42
C TYR A 625 4.15 19.57 9.36
N ILE A 626 3.83 18.31 9.55
CA ILE A 626 4.23 17.20 8.69
C ILE A 626 3.15 16.90 7.67
N THR A 627 3.53 16.94 6.39
CA THR A 627 2.65 16.62 5.26
C THR A 627 3.04 15.35 4.51
N GLU A 628 4.20 14.78 4.82
CA GLU A 628 4.68 13.51 4.26
C GLU A 628 5.53 12.74 5.29
N LEU A 629 5.37 11.42 5.32
CA LEU A 629 6.21 10.50 6.08
C LEU A 629 6.70 9.36 5.20
N PHE A 630 7.99 9.07 5.27
CA PHE A 630 8.64 8.02 4.48
C PHE A 630 9.39 7.01 5.36
N GLY A 631 9.62 5.83 4.79
CA GLY A 631 10.24 4.71 5.48
C GLY A 631 9.30 3.91 6.39
N GLN A 632 9.68 2.65 6.63
CA GLN A 632 9.09 1.81 7.67
C GLN A 632 9.69 2.23 9.01
N GLY A 633 8.86 2.39 10.03
CA GLY A 633 9.32 3.00 11.27
C GLY A 633 8.42 2.80 12.46
N VAL A 634 7.55 1.81 12.42
CA VAL A 634 6.63 1.50 13.52
C VAL A 634 6.86 0.07 13.96
N ASN A 635 7.24 -0.11 15.22
CA ASN A 635 7.39 -1.42 15.82
C ASN A 635 6.07 -1.85 16.51
N GLY A 636 5.37 -2.82 15.92
CA GLY A 636 4.10 -3.32 16.46
C GLY A 636 4.19 -4.01 17.84
N VAL A 637 5.39 -4.43 18.27
CA VAL A 637 5.60 -5.13 19.55
C VAL A 637 5.92 -4.13 20.68
N THR A 638 6.72 -3.10 20.41
CA THR A 638 7.18 -2.14 21.43
C THR A 638 6.42 -0.81 21.40
N GLY A 639 5.86 -0.45 20.24
CA GLY A 639 5.27 0.85 19.97
C GLY A 639 6.28 1.91 19.53
N ASP A 640 7.56 1.56 19.34
CA ASP A 640 8.58 2.54 18.93
C ASP A 640 8.26 3.10 17.54
N TYR A 641 8.41 4.41 17.42
CA TYR A 641 8.08 5.18 16.23
C TYR A 641 9.29 5.99 15.79
N SER A 642 9.71 5.84 14.54
CA SER A 642 10.79 6.60 13.93
C SER A 642 10.63 6.62 12.41
N ARG A 643 10.17 7.73 11.85
CA ARG A 643 9.95 7.85 10.39
C ARG A 643 10.63 9.08 9.84
N GLY A 644 11.12 8.98 8.61
CA GLY A 644 11.53 10.16 7.87
C GLY A 644 10.32 11.05 7.61
N ALA A 645 10.50 12.36 7.67
CA ALA A 645 9.41 13.32 7.57
C ALA A 645 9.80 14.50 6.68
N ALA A 646 8.79 15.03 6.00
CA ALA A 646 8.85 16.30 5.30
C ALA A 646 7.55 17.09 5.55
N GLY A 647 7.67 18.41 5.47
CA GLY A 647 6.58 19.31 5.79
C GLY A 647 7.05 20.74 5.92
N PHE A 648 6.60 21.45 6.94
CA PHE A 648 6.83 22.87 7.13
C PHE A 648 7.11 23.21 8.59
N TRP A 649 8.11 24.06 8.80
CA TRP A 649 8.40 24.58 10.12
C TRP A 649 7.36 25.63 10.55
N ILE A 650 7.02 25.61 11.83
CA ILE A 650 6.12 26.58 12.47
C ILE A 650 6.98 27.47 13.39
N GLU A 651 6.88 28.79 13.22
CA GLU A 651 7.49 29.79 14.11
C GLU A 651 6.44 30.85 14.47
N ALA A 652 6.33 31.18 15.75
CA ALA A 652 5.41 32.16 16.32
C ALA A 652 3.95 32.01 15.83
N GLY A 653 3.48 30.77 15.70
CA GLY A 653 2.12 30.46 15.26
C GLY A 653 1.90 30.49 13.75
N GLU A 654 2.96 30.60 12.94
CA GLU A 654 2.88 30.70 11.48
C GLU A 654 3.76 29.66 10.78
N ILE A 655 3.32 29.18 9.62
CA ILE A 655 4.14 28.32 8.76
C ILE A 655 5.15 29.18 8.00
N VAL A 656 6.45 28.95 8.23
CA VAL A 656 7.52 29.84 7.74
C VAL A 656 8.33 29.31 6.56
N TYR A 657 8.72 28.03 6.56
CA TYR A 657 9.50 27.44 5.45
C TYR A 657 9.35 25.91 5.38
N PRO A 658 9.51 25.31 4.18
CA PRO A 658 9.49 23.86 4.04
C PRO A 658 10.71 23.21 4.69
N VAL A 659 10.50 22.02 5.25
CA VAL A 659 11.50 21.20 5.92
C VAL A 659 11.50 19.81 5.32
N SER A 660 12.68 19.30 5.00
CA SER A 660 12.91 17.96 4.50
C SER A 660 14.17 17.35 5.11
N GLU A 661 14.40 16.06 4.86
CA GLU A 661 15.54 15.30 5.38
C GLU A 661 15.66 15.31 6.92
N VAL A 662 14.51 15.20 7.60
CA VAL A 662 14.43 15.03 9.05
C VAL A 662 13.76 13.71 9.42
N THR A 663 13.98 13.26 10.65
CA THR A 663 13.30 12.09 11.22
C THR A 663 12.50 12.53 12.43
N VAL A 664 11.29 12.01 12.57
CA VAL A 664 10.47 12.19 13.78
C VAL A 664 10.38 10.90 14.56
N ALA A 665 10.62 10.99 15.87
CA ALA A 665 10.71 9.82 16.75
C ALA A 665 9.92 10.01 18.04
N GLY A 666 9.42 8.88 18.57
CA GLY A 666 8.64 8.79 19.80
C GLY A 666 8.23 7.34 20.12
N ASN A 667 7.32 7.16 21.07
CA ASN A 667 6.65 5.88 21.30
C ASN A 667 5.13 6.10 21.17
N LEU A 668 4.45 5.22 20.43
CA LEU A 668 3.02 5.36 20.12
C LEU A 668 2.14 5.50 21.36
N LYS A 669 2.49 4.88 22.50
CA LYS A 669 1.71 5.03 23.74
C LYS A 669 1.76 6.47 24.25
N ASP A 670 2.94 7.08 24.23
CA ASP A 670 3.13 8.46 24.69
C ASP A 670 2.55 9.45 23.68
N MET A 671 2.69 9.14 22.38
CA MET A 671 2.08 9.92 21.31
C MET A 671 0.56 9.97 21.44
N PHE A 672 -0.10 8.83 21.68
CA PHE A 672 -1.56 8.76 21.85
C PHE A 672 -2.03 9.57 23.07
N LEU A 673 -1.30 9.51 24.19
CA LEU A 673 -1.64 10.24 25.40
C LEU A 673 -1.52 11.77 25.25
N ASN A 674 -0.56 12.23 24.44
CA ASN A 674 -0.28 13.65 24.20
C ASN A 674 -0.88 14.18 22.90
N LEU A 675 -1.85 13.46 22.31
CA LEU A 675 -2.49 13.83 21.06
C LEU A 675 -3.71 14.73 21.30
N THR A 676 -3.85 15.77 20.47
CA THR A 676 -5.04 16.62 20.38
C THR A 676 -5.54 16.68 18.94
N PRO A 677 -6.79 16.27 18.63
CA PRO A 677 -7.36 16.37 17.29
C PRO A 677 -7.90 17.78 16.99
N ALA A 678 -7.81 18.18 15.72
CA ALA A 678 -8.43 19.38 15.19
C ALA A 678 -9.86 19.11 14.67
N SER A 679 -10.54 20.16 14.22
CA SER A 679 -11.94 20.13 13.79
C SER A 679 -12.17 19.70 12.33
N ASP A 680 -11.12 19.38 11.57
CA ASP A 680 -11.13 19.21 10.10
C ASP A 680 -11.22 17.74 9.64
N LEU A 681 -11.98 16.91 10.36
CA LEU A 681 -12.20 15.53 9.92
C LEU A 681 -12.97 15.50 8.60
N GLU A 682 -12.35 14.91 7.58
CA GLU A 682 -12.98 14.58 6.31
C GLU A 682 -12.87 13.09 6.00
N PHE A 683 -13.91 12.52 5.39
CA PHE A 683 -13.95 11.11 5.03
C PHE A 683 -13.50 10.92 3.58
N ARG A 684 -12.19 10.82 3.39
CA ARG A 684 -11.57 10.63 2.07
C ARG A 684 -11.08 9.20 1.85
N TYR A 685 -10.95 8.42 2.92
CA TYR A 685 -10.29 7.13 2.92
C TYR A 685 -11.12 6.05 3.61
N GLY A 686 -10.55 4.85 3.71
CA GLY A 686 -11.09 3.81 4.59
C GLY A 686 -10.57 3.93 6.04
N VAL A 687 -9.54 4.76 6.25
CA VAL A 687 -9.07 5.18 7.57
C VAL A 687 -8.89 6.68 7.55
N ASP A 688 -9.62 7.39 8.40
CA ASP A 688 -9.64 8.85 8.42
C ASP A 688 -9.28 9.40 9.79
N CYS A 689 -8.60 10.54 9.79
CA CYS A 689 -8.20 11.22 11.01
C CYS A 689 -8.13 12.72 10.67
N PRO A 690 -8.60 13.61 11.55
CA PRO A 690 -8.39 15.03 11.37
C PRO A 690 -6.89 15.37 11.41
N THR A 691 -6.55 16.63 11.22
CA THR A 691 -5.26 17.14 11.64
C THR A 691 -5.07 16.86 13.13
N VAL A 692 -3.88 16.43 13.55
CA VAL A 692 -3.60 16.16 14.97
C VAL A 692 -2.30 16.82 15.40
N ARG A 693 -2.29 17.40 16.61
CA ARG A 693 -1.08 17.86 17.30
C ARG A 693 -0.63 16.79 18.30
N ILE A 694 0.68 16.55 18.35
CA ILE A 694 1.33 15.66 19.32
C ILE A 694 2.47 16.44 19.98
N ASP A 695 2.39 16.64 21.29
CA ASP A 695 3.44 17.30 22.05
C ASP A 695 4.57 16.33 22.44
N GLY A 696 5.79 16.85 22.59
CA GLY A 696 6.94 16.09 23.10
C GLY A 696 7.63 15.16 22.09
N MET A 697 7.40 15.35 20.79
CA MET A 697 8.06 14.59 19.73
C MET A 697 9.50 15.06 19.52
N THR A 698 10.41 14.12 19.21
CA THR A 698 11.78 14.47 18.82
C THR A 698 11.86 14.61 17.31
N VAL A 699 12.33 15.76 16.82
CA VAL A 699 12.66 16.01 15.42
C VAL A 699 14.18 16.00 15.30
N ALA A 700 14.72 14.95 14.69
CA ALA A 700 16.14 14.78 14.44
C ALA A 700 16.50 15.29 13.05
N GLY A 701 17.46 16.20 12.98
CA GLY A 701 17.92 16.83 11.75
C GLY A 701 19.45 17.00 11.75
N ARG A 702 19.92 18.24 11.61
CA ARG A 702 21.35 18.59 11.71
C ARG A 702 21.89 18.46 13.13
#